data_AF-A0A453PVN8-F1
#
_entry.id   AF-A0A453PVN8-F1
#
_cell.length_a   1.000
_cell.length_b   1.000
_cell.length_c   1.000
_cell.angle_alpha   90.00
_cell.angle_beta   90.00
_cell.angle_gamma   90.00
#
_symmetry.space_group_name_H-M   'P 1'
#
loop_
_entity.id
_entity.type
_entity.pdbx_description
1 polymer ?
#
loop_
_entity_poly.entity_id
_entity_poly.type
_entity_poly.pdbx_seq_one_letter_code
_entity_poly.pdbx_strand_id
1 'polypeptide(L)'
;QDTATLGVVVVKHCGYTAVVQVPLDAQLTTVVPAQQDIHIEDQPEGGSNALNVNSLRMLLQKSCVQSPGAVQRLQSSDPEENMATTNFVRKIITDSMQNLEGEAPRETRPIRWELGACWVQHLQNQTSEKADGKKSDETKDVPTVKGLGKQFGQLKEIKKKSDDKSGKSASTKDSTSPNTNDAHSDNTASTKEDKEAILQKALTEAAFQRLKESETGLHAKSPDELIEMAYKYYDDTALPKLVADFGSLELSPVDGRTLTDFMHTRGLQMRSLGQVVELSDKLPHIQSLCIHEMVVRAFKHIVRAVIAAVDDINDMAQSVASCLNILLGPFPEENNDGKCGEDHNLRQKWLEVFLMKRFGLAWKDEYSLDLRKYAILRGLCHKVGLELVTKDYDMDTPHAFRKSDIISIVPIYKHVACSSADGRTLLESSKTFLDKGKLEDAVNYGTKALAKLVAVCGPYHRMTAGAYSLLAVVLYHTGDFNQATIYQQKALDINERELGLDHPDTMKSYGDLAVFYYRLQHTELALKYVNRALYLLHLTCGPSHPNTAATYINVAMMEEGLGNVHVALRYLHEALKCNQRLLGVDHIQTAASYHAIAIALSLMEAYSLSVQHEKTTLRILQSKLGSEDLRTQDAAAWLEYFESKALEQQEAARNGTPKPDASIASRGHLR
;
A
#
# COMPACT_ATOMS: atom_id res chain seq x y z
N GLN A 1 30.98 7.77 -0.53
CA GLN A 1 30.41 6.54 -1.12
C GLN A 1 28.96 6.75 -1.59
N ASP A 2 28.23 7.76 -1.09
CA ASP A 2 26.84 8.06 -1.52
C ASP A 2 26.70 8.89 -2.81
N THR A 3 27.79 9.26 -3.47
CA THR A 3 27.73 10.04 -4.73
C THR A 3 27.37 9.21 -5.95
N ALA A 4 27.65 7.90 -5.95
CA ALA A 4 27.33 7.01 -7.08
C ALA A 4 25.82 6.80 -7.28
N THR A 5 25.00 6.94 -6.22
CA THR A 5 23.53 6.86 -6.28
C THR A 5 22.87 8.18 -6.71
N LEU A 6 23.61 9.29 -6.75
CA LEU A 6 23.12 10.60 -7.21
C LEU A 6 23.20 10.77 -8.73
N GLY A 7 23.68 9.75 -9.46
CA GLY A 7 24.14 9.88 -10.83
C GLY A 7 23.11 9.70 -11.94
N VAL A 8 21.82 9.46 -11.66
CA VAL A 8 20.80 9.31 -12.72
C VAL A 8 19.46 9.90 -12.31
N VAL A 9 19.10 11.03 -12.91
CA VAL A 9 17.78 11.65 -12.78
C VAL A 9 16.93 11.30 -13.99
N VAL A 10 15.90 10.47 -13.78
CA VAL A 10 14.91 10.15 -14.82
C VAL A 10 13.68 11.03 -14.62
N VAL A 11 13.51 12.02 -15.50
CA VAL A 11 12.34 12.91 -15.53
C VAL A 11 11.38 12.43 -16.63
N LYS A 12 10.11 12.30 -16.29
CA LYS A 12 9.05 12.06 -17.28
C LYS A 12 8.12 13.27 -17.33
N HIS A 13 8.05 13.91 -18.49
CA HIS A 13 7.23 15.10 -18.69
C HIS A 13 6.65 15.09 -20.11
N CYS A 14 5.36 15.41 -20.24
CA CYS A 14 4.63 15.48 -21.52
C CYS A 14 4.84 14.26 -22.44
N GLY A 15 4.83 13.04 -21.88
CA GLY A 15 5.03 11.80 -22.66
C GLY A 15 6.50 11.45 -22.95
N TYR A 16 7.44 12.39 -22.78
CA TYR A 16 8.88 12.15 -22.94
C TYR A 16 9.52 11.59 -21.68
N THR A 17 10.62 10.86 -21.84
CA THR A 17 11.48 10.41 -20.74
C THR A 17 12.89 10.96 -20.98
N ALA A 18 13.32 11.88 -20.13
CA ALA A 18 14.70 12.36 -20.08
C ALA A 18 15.48 11.60 -19.01
N VAL A 19 16.67 11.11 -19.35
CA VAL A 19 17.59 10.45 -18.41
C VAL A 19 18.85 11.31 -18.35
N VAL A 20 19.02 12.05 -17.26
CA VAL A 20 20.22 12.85 -17.02
C VAL A 20 21.16 12.02 -16.17
N GLN A 21 22.33 11.66 -16.72
CA GLN A 21 23.37 10.97 -15.97
C GLN A 21 24.45 11.97 -15.55
N VAL A 22 24.78 12.02 -14.26
CA VAL A 22 25.95 12.78 -13.79
C VAL A 22 27.18 11.88 -13.98
N PRO A 23 28.15 12.26 -14.83
CA PRO A 23 29.33 11.44 -15.07
C PRO A 23 30.15 11.28 -13.78
N LEU A 24 30.56 10.04 -13.46
CA LEU A 24 31.43 9.75 -12.32
C LEU A 24 32.88 10.27 -12.53
N ASP A 25 33.29 10.50 -13.78
CA ASP A 25 34.68 10.82 -14.16
C ASP A 25 34.88 12.28 -14.58
N ALA A 26 34.24 13.24 -13.89
CA ALA A 26 34.81 14.57 -13.86
C ALA A 26 35.99 14.52 -12.88
N GLN A 27 37.18 14.14 -13.38
CA GLN A 27 38.41 14.58 -12.74
C GLN A 27 38.23 16.06 -12.46
N LEU A 28 38.33 16.45 -11.19
CA LEU A 28 38.44 17.84 -10.76
C LEU A 28 39.77 18.39 -11.30
N THR A 29 39.89 18.52 -12.61
CA THR A 29 40.88 19.36 -13.26
C THR A 29 40.47 20.78 -12.91
N THR A 30 41.09 21.28 -11.83
CA THR A 30 41.56 22.65 -11.56
C THR A 30 41.22 23.74 -12.59
N VAL A 31 39.94 23.85 -12.94
CA VAL A 31 39.30 25.06 -13.41
C VAL A 31 38.13 25.19 -12.48
N VAL A 32 38.33 25.93 -11.39
CA VAL A 32 37.24 26.44 -10.57
C VAL A 32 36.34 27.20 -11.56
N PRO A 33 35.19 26.67 -12.01
CA PRO A 33 34.20 27.58 -12.56
C PRO A 33 33.83 28.44 -11.36
N ALA A 34 33.93 29.76 -11.48
CA ALA A 34 33.58 30.67 -10.39
C ALA A 34 32.35 30.10 -9.68
N GLN A 35 32.51 29.67 -8.42
CA GLN A 35 31.40 29.29 -7.56
C GLN A 35 30.59 30.59 -7.43
N GLN A 36 29.69 30.82 -8.38
CA GLN A 36 28.53 31.63 -8.11
C GLN A 36 27.77 30.80 -7.11
N ASP A 37 27.97 31.10 -5.83
CA ASP A 37 27.01 30.76 -4.81
C ASP A 37 25.66 31.23 -5.36
N ILE A 38 24.84 30.27 -5.78
CA ILE A 38 23.48 30.56 -6.21
C ILE A 38 22.78 30.95 -4.93
N HIS A 39 22.74 32.25 -4.67
CA HIS A 39 22.07 32.83 -3.54
C HIS A 39 20.56 32.74 -3.82
N ILE A 40 19.98 31.59 -3.51
CA ILE A 40 18.53 31.41 -3.54
C ILE A 40 18.00 32.13 -2.30
N GLU A 41 17.26 33.22 -2.49
CA GLU A 41 16.60 33.92 -1.39
C GLU A 41 15.75 32.94 -0.58
N ASP A 42 15.89 32.98 0.75
CA ASP A 42 15.07 32.20 1.67
C ASP A 42 13.61 32.63 1.51
N GLN A 43 12.86 31.85 0.73
CA GLN A 43 11.41 31.95 0.69
C GLN A 43 10.87 31.57 2.07
N PRO A 44 9.95 32.37 2.66
CA PRO A 44 9.42 32.13 4.01
C PRO A 44 8.70 30.77 4.15
N GLU A 45 8.40 30.08 3.04
CA GLU A 45 7.74 28.77 3.00
C GLU A 45 8.67 27.55 2.79
N GLY A 46 9.99 27.75 2.79
CA GLY A 46 10.99 26.67 2.71
C GLY A 46 12.06 26.96 1.66
N GLY A 47 13.20 27.49 2.12
CA GLY A 47 14.35 27.85 1.30
C GLY A 47 14.98 26.67 0.54
N SER A 48 15.52 27.01 -0.64
CA SER A 48 16.71 26.46 -1.33
C SER A 48 16.95 24.94 -1.50
N ASN A 49 16.18 24.04 -0.87
CA ASN A 49 16.36 22.58 -0.94
C ASN A 49 15.08 21.80 -1.29
N ALA A 50 13.95 22.47 -1.52
CA ALA A 50 12.77 21.82 -2.08
C ALA A 50 12.91 21.77 -3.60
N LEU A 51 13.41 20.66 -4.14
CA LEU A 51 13.16 20.25 -5.53
C LEU A 51 11.65 19.96 -5.70
N ASN A 52 10.81 20.99 -5.54
CA ASN A 52 9.37 20.84 -5.67
C ASN A 52 9.05 20.71 -7.15
N VAL A 53 8.85 19.48 -7.62
CA VAL A 53 8.51 19.19 -9.02
C VAL A 53 7.20 19.86 -9.44
N ASN A 54 6.34 20.24 -8.49
CA ASN A 54 5.14 21.03 -8.79
C ASN A 54 5.47 22.45 -9.30
N SER A 55 6.69 22.97 -9.07
CA SER A 55 7.18 24.21 -9.69
C SER A 55 7.37 24.08 -11.21
N LEU A 56 7.56 22.86 -11.72
CA LEU A 56 7.68 22.53 -13.15
C LEU A 56 6.31 22.25 -13.80
N ARG A 57 5.21 22.65 -13.16
CA ARG A 57 3.84 22.50 -13.68
C ARG A 57 3.68 23.24 -15.02
N MET A 58 3.09 22.57 -16.00
CA MET A 58 2.66 23.19 -17.25
C MET A 58 1.18 23.52 -17.16
N LEU A 59 0.86 24.80 -16.94
CA LEU A 59 -0.53 25.27 -16.92
C LEU A 59 -1.12 25.18 -18.33
N LEU A 60 -2.21 24.42 -18.47
CA LEU A 60 -2.95 24.31 -19.73
C LEU A 60 -4.02 25.39 -19.87
N GLN A 61 -4.35 26.05 -18.77
CA GLN A 61 -5.24 27.20 -18.73
C GLN A 61 -4.52 28.41 -18.15
N LYS A 62 -4.65 29.56 -18.82
CA LYS A 62 -4.29 30.86 -18.21
C LYS A 62 -5.37 31.17 -17.18
N SER A 63 -4.98 31.33 -15.92
CA SER A 63 -5.90 31.72 -14.85
C SER A 63 -6.70 32.95 -15.27
N CYS A 64 -8.02 32.80 -15.42
CA CYS A 64 -8.91 33.94 -15.52
C CYS A 64 -8.90 34.63 -14.15
N VAL A 65 -8.09 35.67 -13.99
CA VAL A 65 -8.18 36.58 -12.86
C VAL A 65 -9.56 37.21 -12.94
N GLN A 66 -10.46 36.78 -12.05
CA GLN A 66 -11.84 37.25 -12.00
C GLN A 66 -11.85 38.72 -11.57
N SER A 67 -12.21 39.62 -12.49
CA SER A 67 -12.85 40.88 -12.12
C SER A 67 -14.29 40.56 -11.67
N PRO A 68 -14.74 40.97 -10.48
CA PRO A 68 -16.09 40.69 -10.02
C PRO A 68 -17.08 41.54 -10.83
N GLY A 69 -17.79 40.92 -11.78
CA GLY A 69 -18.86 41.60 -12.52
C GLY A 69 -19.16 41.11 -13.94
N ALA A 70 -18.34 40.24 -14.53
CA ALA A 70 -18.63 39.73 -15.87
C ALA A 70 -19.42 38.41 -15.79
N VAL A 71 -20.72 38.47 -16.07
CA VAL A 71 -21.56 37.30 -16.36
C VAL A 71 -20.94 36.58 -17.55
N GLN A 72 -20.34 35.41 -17.32
CA GLN A 72 -19.84 34.56 -18.39
C GLN A 72 -21.02 34.07 -19.24
N ARG A 73 -21.09 34.51 -20.50
CA ARG A 73 -21.60 33.63 -21.54
C ARG A 73 -20.69 32.40 -21.53
N LEU A 74 -21.24 31.24 -21.18
CA LEU A 74 -20.60 29.96 -21.48
C LEU A 74 -20.23 30.00 -22.96
N GLN A 75 -18.94 30.09 -23.28
CA GLN A 75 -18.47 29.71 -24.60
C GLN A 75 -18.72 28.21 -24.70
N SER A 76 -19.83 27.84 -25.32
CA SER A 76 -20.06 26.50 -25.83
C SER A 76 -18.89 26.14 -26.73
N SER A 77 -18.08 25.17 -26.33
CA SER A 77 -17.14 24.48 -27.21
C SER A 77 -17.91 24.06 -28.47
N ASP A 78 -17.40 24.41 -29.66
CA ASP A 78 -18.05 24.04 -30.91
C ASP A 78 -18.20 22.50 -30.97
N PRO A 79 -19.40 21.96 -31.23
CA PRO A 79 -19.60 20.50 -31.28
C PRO A 79 -18.73 19.81 -32.35
N GLU A 80 -18.30 20.55 -33.37
CA GLU A 80 -17.39 20.07 -34.41
C GLU A 80 -15.95 19.84 -33.90
N GLU A 81 -15.41 20.74 -33.08
CA GLU A 81 -14.08 20.59 -32.47
C GLU A 81 -14.02 19.40 -31.50
N ASN A 82 -15.11 19.20 -30.75
CA ASN A 82 -15.26 18.04 -29.86
C ASN A 82 -15.27 16.72 -30.65
N MET A 83 -15.95 16.68 -31.81
CA MET A 83 -15.99 15.49 -32.68
C MET A 83 -14.64 15.19 -33.32
N ALA A 84 -13.93 16.21 -33.82
CA ALA A 84 -12.59 16.05 -34.39
C ALA A 84 -11.60 15.48 -33.36
N THR A 85 -11.60 16.04 -32.15
CA THR A 85 -10.74 15.58 -31.05
C THR A 85 -11.06 14.15 -30.62
N THR A 86 -12.36 13.81 -30.56
CA THR A 86 -12.79 12.45 -30.20
C THR A 86 -12.33 11.43 -31.25
N ASN A 87 -12.47 11.74 -32.55
CA ASN A 87 -11.96 10.88 -33.63
C ASN A 87 -10.44 10.74 -33.61
N PHE A 88 -9.71 11.80 -33.28
CA PHE A 88 -8.26 11.76 -33.08
C PHE A 88 -7.87 10.77 -31.98
N VAL A 89 -8.55 10.81 -30.82
CA VAL A 89 -8.29 9.85 -29.73
C VAL A 89 -8.65 8.41 -30.12
N ARG A 90 -9.78 8.19 -30.81
CA ARG A 90 -10.16 6.86 -31.33
C ARG A 90 -9.09 6.27 -32.24
N LYS A 91 -8.52 7.09 -33.12
CA LYS A 91 -7.43 6.67 -34.01
C LYS A 91 -6.21 6.21 -33.20
N ILE A 92 -5.80 6.98 -32.18
CA ILE A 92 -4.66 6.60 -31.31
C ILE A 92 -4.91 5.28 -30.58
N ILE A 93 -6.12 5.05 -30.06
CA ILE A 93 -6.47 3.79 -29.41
C ILE A 93 -6.43 2.63 -30.42
N THR A 94 -6.93 2.84 -31.63
CA THR A 94 -6.94 1.84 -32.71
C THR A 94 -5.52 1.49 -33.17
N ASP A 95 -4.68 2.50 -33.43
CA ASP A 95 -3.27 2.32 -33.81
C ASP A 95 -2.49 1.63 -32.67
N SER A 96 -2.76 2.00 -31.41
CA SER A 96 -2.19 1.33 -30.25
C SER A 96 -2.63 -0.12 -30.13
N MET A 97 -3.85 -0.47 -30.52
CA MET A 97 -4.36 -1.84 -30.51
C MET A 97 -3.60 -2.71 -31.50
N GLN A 98 -3.44 -2.23 -32.74
CA GLN A 98 -2.70 -2.95 -33.79
C GLN A 98 -1.23 -3.18 -33.39
N ASN A 99 -0.58 -2.15 -32.84
CA ASN A 99 0.79 -2.26 -32.33
C ASN A 99 0.90 -3.29 -31.20
N LEU A 100 -0.09 -3.32 -30.31
CA LEU A 100 -0.12 -4.25 -29.20
C LEU A 100 -0.33 -5.69 -29.69
N GLU A 101 -1.22 -5.93 -30.66
CA GLU A 101 -1.46 -7.24 -31.26
C GLU A 101 -0.23 -7.78 -32.00
N GLY A 102 0.51 -6.92 -32.70
CA GLY A 102 1.74 -7.26 -33.41
C GLY A 102 2.97 -7.53 -32.52
N GLU A 103 2.92 -7.19 -31.22
CA GLU A 103 4.06 -7.39 -30.32
C GLU A 103 4.30 -8.88 -30.02
N ALA A 104 5.54 -9.33 -30.23
CA ALA A 104 5.98 -10.68 -29.93
C ALA A 104 5.90 -11.00 -28.42
N PRO A 105 5.64 -12.26 -28.04
CA PRO A 105 5.72 -12.67 -26.65
C PRO A 105 7.14 -12.45 -26.12
N ARG A 106 7.25 -11.85 -24.93
CA ARG A 106 8.56 -11.63 -24.31
C ARG A 106 9.09 -12.94 -23.77
N GLU A 107 10.23 -13.39 -24.31
CA GLU A 107 10.88 -14.65 -23.93
C GLU A 107 11.57 -14.58 -22.57
N THR A 108 11.94 -13.39 -22.09
CA THR A 108 12.69 -13.23 -20.83
C THR A 108 11.82 -12.66 -19.71
N ARG A 109 11.92 -13.29 -18.54
CA ARG A 109 11.30 -12.81 -17.30
C ARG A 109 12.36 -12.08 -16.47
N PRO A 110 12.57 -10.76 -16.62
CA PRO A 110 13.45 -10.04 -15.70
C PRO A 110 13.08 -10.27 -14.24
N ILE A 111 14.06 -10.28 -13.35
CA ILE A 111 13.88 -10.35 -11.90
C ILE A 111 14.32 -9.02 -11.30
N ARG A 112 13.64 -8.55 -10.25
CA ARG A 112 14.12 -7.37 -9.53
C ARG A 112 15.14 -7.77 -8.48
N TRP A 113 16.15 -6.93 -8.28
CA TRP A 113 17.23 -7.20 -7.33
C TRP A 113 16.73 -7.31 -5.88
N GLU A 114 15.63 -6.64 -5.52
CA GLU A 114 15.05 -6.74 -4.16
C GLU A 114 14.60 -8.17 -3.81
N LEU A 115 14.31 -9.02 -4.81
CA LEU A 115 13.93 -10.42 -4.59
C LEU A 115 15.05 -11.21 -3.90
N GLY A 116 16.31 -10.87 -4.21
CA GLY A 116 17.47 -11.56 -3.64
C GLY A 116 17.54 -11.45 -2.11
N ALA A 117 17.19 -10.29 -1.55
CA ALA A 117 17.17 -10.10 -0.09
C ALA A 117 16.10 -10.98 0.57
N CYS A 118 14.88 -11.00 0.01
CA CYS A 118 13.80 -11.86 0.50
C CYS A 118 14.14 -13.35 0.35
N TRP A 119 14.78 -13.73 -0.76
CA TRP A 119 15.15 -15.11 -1.03
C TRP A 119 16.22 -15.62 -0.06
N VAL A 120 17.27 -14.83 0.18
CA VAL A 120 18.31 -15.16 1.17
C VAL A 120 17.70 -15.31 2.57
N GLN A 121 16.86 -14.37 2.98
CA GLN A 121 16.18 -14.44 4.28
C GLN A 121 15.31 -15.70 4.41
N HIS A 122 14.59 -16.07 3.34
CA HIS A 122 13.78 -17.29 3.32
C HIS A 122 14.63 -18.56 3.50
N LEU A 123 15.76 -18.66 2.79
CA LEU A 123 16.65 -19.82 2.90
C LEU A 123 17.29 -19.92 4.29
N GLN A 124 17.68 -18.78 4.88
CA GLN A 124 18.25 -18.73 6.23
C GLN A 124 17.26 -19.20 7.29
N ASN A 125 16.00 -18.77 7.20
CA ASN A 125 14.95 -19.22 8.11
C ASN A 125 14.69 -20.74 7.99
N GLN A 126 14.73 -21.30 6.78
CA GLN A 126 14.60 -22.75 6.59
C GLN A 126 15.77 -23.54 7.17
N THR A 127 17.00 -22.99 7.14
CA THR A 127 18.16 -23.65 7.74
C THR A 127 18.13 -23.62 9.26
N SER A 128 17.60 -22.55 9.89
CA SER A 128 17.39 -22.51 11.34
C SER A 128 16.29 -23.47 11.81
N GLU A 129 15.17 -23.55 11.08
CA GLU A 129 14.08 -24.49 11.41
C GLU A 129 14.53 -25.97 11.31
N LYS A 130 15.43 -26.29 10.36
CA LYS A 130 16.03 -27.64 10.24
C LYS A 130 17.08 -27.95 11.32
N ALA A 131 17.68 -26.94 11.94
CA ALA A 131 18.62 -27.13 13.05
C ALA A 131 17.89 -27.37 14.39
N ASP A 132 16.72 -26.75 14.59
CA ASP A 132 15.90 -26.91 15.81
C ASP A 132 14.96 -28.13 15.75
N GLY A 133 14.71 -28.71 14.57
CA GLY A 133 13.85 -29.88 14.36
C GLY A 133 14.33 -31.23 14.94
N LYS A 134 15.26 -31.24 15.90
CA LYS A 134 15.69 -32.47 16.62
C LYS A 134 15.13 -32.62 18.03
N LYS A 135 14.15 -31.81 18.45
CA LYS A 135 13.30 -32.11 19.60
C LYS A 135 11.83 -31.71 19.36
N SER A 136 10.98 -32.70 19.61
CA SER A 136 9.51 -32.68 19.74
C SER A 136 8.67 -32.31 18.52
N ASP A 137 8.07 -33.37 18.00
CA ASP A 137 6.88 -33.46 17.16
C ASP A 137 5.65 -33.00 17.96
N GLU A 138 4.98 -31.93 17.52
CA GLU A 138 3.54 -31.72 17.73
C GLU A 138 3.00 -30.64 16.78
N THR A 139 1.87 -30.96 16.17
CA THR A 139 1.18 -30.22 15.11
C THR A 139 0.29 -29.11 15.69
N LYS A 140 0.39 -27.89 15.13
CA LYS A 140 -0.74 -26.97 14.80
C LYS A 140 -0.23 -25.58 14.39
N ASP A 141 -0.47 -25.20 13.14
CA ASP A 141 -0.41 -23.82 12.66
C ASP A 141 -1.58 -23.01 13.25
N VAL A 142 -1.26 -21.98 14.04
CA VAL A 142 -2.20 -20.92 14.47
C VAL A 142 -1.61 -19.57 14.05
N PRO A 143 -2.26 -18.80 13.16
CA PRO A 143 -1.81 -17.45 12.85
C PRO A 143 -2.14 -16.52 14.02
N THR A 144 -1.10 -15.99 14.66
CA THR A 144 -1.23 -15.01 15.74
C THR A 144 -1.62 -13.66 15.16
N VAL A 145 -2.92 -13.35 15.10
CA VAL A 145 -3.41 -12.01 14.73
C VAL A 145 -3.03 -11.02 15.84
N LYS A 146 -1.93 -10.30 15.61
CA LYS A 146 -1.56 -9.09 16.37
C LYS A 146 -2.41 -7.95 15.85
N GLY A 147 -3.16 -7.31 16.75
CA GLY A 147 -3.94 -6.11 16.44
C GLY A 147 -3.08 -5.00 15.82
N LEU A 148 -3.77 -4.10 15.11
CA LEU A 148 -3.34 -2.99 14.26
C LEU A 148 -2.31 -1.96 14.84
N GLY A 149 -1.51 -2.31 15.84
CA GLY A 149 -0.55 -1.43 16.52
C GLY A 149 0.92 -1.87 16.48
N LYS A 150 1.31 -2.94 15.78
CA LYS A 150 2.73 -3.35 15.67
C LYS A 150 3.10 -3.73 14.23
N GLN A 151 3.42 -2.73 13.42
CA GLN A 151 3.92 -2.95 12.07
C GLN A 151 5.45 -3.09 12.06
N PHE A 152 5.94 -4.17 11.44
CA PHE A 152 7.34 -4.47 11.06
C PHE A 152 8.37 -4.63 12.18
N GLY A 153 8.56 -5.89 12.59
CA GLY A 153 9.78 -6.32 13.28
C GLY A 153 10.26 -7.62 12.67
N GLN A 154 11.09 -7.55 11.62
CA GLN A 154 11.95 -8.64 11.17
C GLN A 154 13.02 -8.07 10.23
N LEU A 155 14.12 -7.56 10.81
CA LEU A 155 15.44 -7.36 10.20
C LEU A 155 16.44 -6.93 11.29
N LYS A 156 16.94 -7.90 12.06
CA LYS A 156 18.21 -7.87 12.83
C LYS A 156 18.79 -9.27 12.59
N GLU A 157 20.03 -9.47 12.19
CA GLU A 157 21.28 -9.04 12.82
C GLU A 157 22.43 -8.96 11.80
N ILE A 158 23.48 -8.19 12.10
CA ILE A 158 24.91 -8.56 11.99
C ILE A 158 25.72 -7.38 12.54
N LYS A 159 26.29 -7.57 13.75
CA LYS A 159 27.69 -7.24 14.12
C LYS A 159 27.84 -7.16 15.64
N LYS A 160 28.56 -8.12 16.20
CA LYS A 160 29.53 -7.85 17.26
C LYS A 160 30.71 -8.81 17.11
N LYS A 161 31.87 -8.26 16.72
CA LYS A 161 33.17 -8.94 16.81
C LYS A 161 33.69 -8.79 18.24
N SER A 162 34.26 -9.88 18.77
CA SER A 162 35.34 -9.83 19.75
C SER A 162 36.26 -11.03 19.54
N ASP A 163 37.56 -10.74 19.40
CA ASP A 163 38.68 -11.66 19.25
C ASP A 163 38.85 -12.61 20.45
N ASP A 164 39.34 -13.84 20.21
CA ASP A 164 40.64 -14.29 20.78
C ASP A 164 41.20 -15.58 20.12
N LYS A 165 42.52 -15.79 20.26
CA LYS A 165 43.42 -16.72 19.53
C LYS A 165 43.58 -18.16 20.08
N SER A 166 44.18 -19.00 19.22
CA SER A 166 44.99 -20.24 19.44
C SER A 166 44.24 -21.58 19.21
N GLY A 167 44.79 -22.65 18.62
CA GLY A 167 46.10 -23.00 18.09
C GLY A 167 46.04 -24.38 17.35
N LYS A 168 47.09 -24.67 16.56
CA LYS A 168 47.46 -25.89 15.76
C LYS A 168 47.01 -27.26 16.35
N SER A 169 46.82 -28.39 15.64
CA SER A 169 47.67 -29.11 14.65
C SER A 169 47.04 -30.46 14.21
N ALA A 170 47.19 -30.80 12.92
CA ALA A 170 47.34 -32.08 12.20
C ALA A 170 47.18 -33.46 12.90
N SER A 171 46.56 -34.43 12.19
CA SER A 171 47.27 -35.61 11.63
C SER A 171 46.40 -36.51 10.72
N THR A 172 47.03 -36.93 9.63
CA THR A 172 46.77 -37.89 8.55
C THR A 172 46.52 -39.35 9.00
N LYS A 173 45.71 -40.14 8.26
CA LYS A 173 46.18 -41.31 7.46
C LYS A 173 45.06 -42.16 6.80
N ASP A 174 45.43 -42.50 5.57
CA ASP A 174 44.95 -43.38 4.50
C ASP A 174 44.37 -44.79 4.75
N SER A 175 43.83 -45.28 3.61
CA SER A 175 43.70 -46.67 3.09
C SER A 175 42.34 -47.34 3.34
N THR A 176 41.68 -48.02 2.39
CA THR A 176 42.12 -48.75 1.19
C THR A 176 40.93 -49.02 0.24
N SER A 177 41.16 -49.00 -1.08
CA SER A 177 40.27 -49.45 -2.18
C SER A 177 40.38 -50.99 -2.38
N PRO A 178 39.54 -51.72 -3.18
CA PRO A 178 39.47 -51.57 -4.65
C PRO A 178 38.15 -51.93 -5.39
N ASN A 179 37.97 -51.25 -6.54
CA ASN A 179 37.44 -51.64 -7.86
C ASN A 179 36.32 -52.68 -8.02
N THR A 180 35.28 -52.30 -8.78
CA THR A 180 34.94 -52.94 -10.07
C THR A 180 34.29 -51.93 -11.01
N ASN A 181 34.76 -51.94 -12.26
CA ASN A 181 34.29 -51.13 -13.38
C ASN A 181 32.86 -51.54 -13.78
N ASP A 182 32.05 -50.57 -14.23
CA ASP A 182 31.47 -50.67 -15.57
C ASP A 182 31.03 -49.29 -16.08
N ALA A 183 31.41 -49.05 -17.33
CA ALA A 183 31.26 -47.80 -18.03
C ALA A 183 29.88 -47.70 -18.67
N HIS A 184 29.15 -46.63 -18.35
CA HIS A 184 28.31 -45.96 -19.33
C HIS A 184 28.56 -44.46 -19.26
N SER A 185 29.21 -43.98 -20.30
CA SER A 185 29.43 -42.59 -20.60
C SER A 185 28.11 -41.93 -21.03
N ASP A 186 27.70 -40.89 -20.30
CA ASP A 186 27.22 -39.68 -20.93
C ASP A 186 27.71 -38.47 -20.13
N ASN A 187 28.41 -37.59 -20.84
CA ASN A 187 29.08 -36.41 -20.33
C ASN A 187 28.08 -35.37 -19.79
N THR A 188 28.20 -34.99 -18.51
CA THR A 188 28.02 -33.61 -18.00
C THR A 188 28.35 -33.53 -16.50
N ALA A 189 29.58 -33.87 -16.12
CA ALA A 189 30.08 -33.59 -14.78
C ALA A 189 30.92 -32.30 -14.80
N SER A 190 30.27 -31.13 -14.76
CA SER A 190 30.97 -29.91 -14.36
C SER A 190 31.24 -29.99 -12.87
N THR A 191 32.51 -29.88 -12.46
CA THR A 191 32.88 -30.00 -11.05
C THR A 191 32.38 -28.78 -10.26
N LYS A 192 32.14 -28.93 -8.94
CA LYS A 192 31.73 -27.80 -8.07
C LYS A 192 32.69 -26.61 -8.19
N GLU A 193 33.98 -26.89 -8.40
CA GLU A 193 35.03 -25.90 -8.60
C GLU A 193 34.83 -25.10 -9.90
N ASP A 194 34.37 -25.73 -10.98
CA ASP A 194 34.07 -25.05 -12.25
C ASP A 194 32.88 -24.08 -12.12
N LYS A 195 31.85 -24.46 -11.34
CA LYS A 195 30.66 -23.62 -11.12
C LYS A 195 30.98 -22.40 -10.26
N GLU A 196 31.77 -22.57 -9.21
CA GLU A 196 32.26 -21.46 -8.37
C GLU A 196 33.15 -20.49 -9.17
N ALA A 197 34.02 -21.02 -10.04
CA ALA A 197 34.90 -20.21 -10.88
C ALA A 197 34.13 -19.34 -11.90
N ILE A 198 32.98 -19.80 -12.40
CA ILE A 198 32.10 -19.02 -13.29
C ILE A 198 31.48 -17.84 -12.53
N LEU A 199 31.00 -18.06 -11.30
CA LEU A 199 30.44 -16.99 -10.47
C LEU A 199 31.49 -15.98 -9.99
N GLN A 200 32.70 -16.44 -9.65
CA GLN A 200 33.82 -15.57 -9.29
C GLN A 200 34.24 -14.64 -10.43
N LYS A 201 34.07 -15.05 -11.69
CA LYS A 201 34.31 -14.16 -12.85
C LYS A 201 33.21 -13.12 -13.06
N ALA A 202 31.98 -13.40 -12.61
CA ALA A 202 30.82 -12.52 -12.81
C ALA A 202 30.60 -11.54 -11.65
N LEU A 203 31.13 -11.82 -10.46
CA LEU A 203 30.93 -11.05 -9.23
C LEU A 203 32.23 -10.40 -8.77
N THR A 204 32.12 -9.31 -8.00
CA THR A 204 33.28 -8.80 -7.25
C THR A 204 33.63 -9.77 -6.12
N GLU A 205 34.92 -9.87 -5.78
CA GLU A 205 35.41 -10.75 -4.69
C GLU A 205 34.64 -10.53 -3.38
N ALA A 206 34.38 -9.27 -3.04
CA ALA A 206 33.61 -8.92 -1.85
C ALA A 206 32.14 -9.36 -1.92
N ALA A 207 31.53 -9.44 -3.11
CA ALA A 207 30.17 -9.94 -3.26
C ALA A 207 30.12 -11.47 -3.18
N PHE A 208 31.09 -12.16 -3.79
CA PHE A 208 31.22 -13.62 -3.69
C PHE A 208 31.43 -14.08 -2.25
N GLN A 209 32.31 -13.40 -1.52
CA GLN A 209 32.56 -13.70 -0.10
C GLN A 209 31.30 -13.50 0.76
N ARG A 210 30.51 -12.44 0.53
CA ARG A 210 29.21 -12.26 1.22
C ARG A 210 28.20 -13.36 0.89
N LEU A 211 28.18 -13.83 -0.36
CA LEU A 211 27.32 -14.95 -0.76
C LEU A 211 27.72 -16.24 -0.04
N LYS A 212 29.03 -16.47 0.14
CA LYS A 212 29.56 -17.59 0.92
C LYS A 212 29.22 -17.47 2.41
N GLU A 213 29.39 -16.28 2.98
CA GLU A 213 29.03 -15.96 4.38
C GLU A 213 27.53 -16.04 4.66
N SER A 214 26.68 -16.00 3.63
CA SER A 214 25.22 -16.13 3.81
C SER A 214 24.75 -17.54 4.17
N GLU A 215 25.63 -18.55 4.06
CA GLU A 215 25.37 -19.97 4.36
C GLU A 215 24.21 -20.62 3.55
N THR A 216 23.71 -19.94 2.52
CA THR A 216 22.58 -20.39 1.70
C THR A 216 22.93 -21.47 0.66
N GLY A 217 24.21 -21.76 0.46
CA GLY A 217 24.69 -22.71 -0.57
C GLY A 217 24.57 -22.22 -2.02
N LEU A 218 24.11 -20.97 -2.24
CA LEU A 218 23.94 -20.38 -3.58
C LEU A 218 25.27 -20.19 -4.32
N HIS A 219 26.39 -20.03 -3.62
CA HIS A 219 27.71 -19.85 -4.21
C HIS A 219 28.19 -21.06 -5.02
N ALA A 220 27.66 -22.26 -4.76
CA ALA A 220 28.06 -23.50 -5.42
C ALA A 220 27.17 -23.88 -6.63
N LYS A 221 26.27 -22.98 -7.06
CA LYS A 221 25.31 -23.20 -8.15
C LYS A 221 25.76 -22.53 -9.43
N SER A 222 25.37 -23.05 -10.59
CA SER A 222 25.61 -22.34 -11.86
C SER A 222 24.64 -21.15 -12.02
N PRO A 223 24.95 -20.14 -12.85
CA PRO A 223 24.03 -19.03 -13.13
C PRO A 223 22.65 -19.47 -13.62
N ASP A 224 22.59 -20.48 -14.49
CA ASP A 224 21.31 -21.00 -15.02
C ASP A 224 20.49 -21.68 -13.92
N GLU A 225 21.12 -22.48 -13.06
CA GLU A 225 20.48 -23.08 -11.88
C GLU A 225 19.95 -21.99 -10.93
N LEU A 226 20.71 -20.91 -10.72
CA LEU A 226 20.27 -19.80 -9.88
C LEU A 226 19.06 -19.06 -10.46
N ILE A 227 19.01 -18.88 -11.78
CA ILE A 227 17.87 -18.25 -12.47
C ILE A 227 16.62 -19.12 -12.32
N GLU A 228 16.73 -20.43 -12.54
CA GLU A 228 15.62 -21.37 -12.36
C GLU A 228 15.12 -21.39 -10.92
N MET A 229 16.04 -21.49 -9.94
CA MET A 229 15.70 -21.45 -8.52
C MET A 229 15.05 -20.12 -8.11
N ALA A 230 15.49 -19.00 -8.69
CA ALA A 230 14.89 -17.69 -8.41
C ALA A 230 13.46 -17.58 -8.98
N TYR A 231 13.19 -18.11 -10.18
CA TYR A 231 11.83 -18.19 -10.70
C TYR A 231 10.94 -19.09 -9.87
N LYS A 232 11.46 -20.24 -9.45
CA LYS A 232 10.73 -21.15 -8.56
C LYS A 232 10.37 -20.47 -7.24
N TYR A 233 11.31 -19.79 -6.60
CA TYR A 233 11.03 -19.02 -5.39
C TYR A 233 10.02 -17.90 -5.64
N TYR A 234 10.09 -17.22 -6.79
CA TYR A 234 9.14 -16.16 -7.15
C TYR A 234 7.70 -16.68 -7.20
N ASP A 235 7.46 -17.78 -7.91
CA ASP A 235 6.13 -18.32 -8.17
C ASP A 235 5.59 -19.13 -6.99
N ASP A 236 6.39 -20.04 -6.45
CA ASP A 236 5.93 -21.02 -5.46
C ASP A 236 5.92 -20.45 -4.04
N THR A 237 6.64 -19.34 -3.80
CA THR A 237 6.83 -18.81 -2.43
C THR A 237 6.52 -17.33 -2.32
N ALA A 238 7.20 -16.46 -3.08
CA ALA A 238 7.13 -15.03 -2.87
C ALA A 238 5.74 -14.46 -3.17
N LEU A 239 5.10 -14.91 -4.25
CA LEU A 239 3.74 -14.50 -4.61
C LEU A 239 2.67 -15.04 -3.64
N PRO A 240 2.59 -16.37 -3.36
CA PRO A 240 1.66 -16.90 -2.36
C PRO A 240 1.83 -16.25 -0.99
N LYS A 241 3.08 -16.00 -0.56
CA LYS A 241 3.35 -15.32 0.71
C LYS A 241 2.81 -13.89 0.72
N LEU A 242 2.98 -13.12 -0.35
CA LEU A 242 2.38 -11.79 -0.46
C LEU A 242 0.86 -11.84 -0.27
N VAL A 243 0.18 -12.79 -0.90
CA VAL A 243 -1.28 -12.94 -0.80
C VAL A 243 -1.69 -13.40 0.60
N ALA A 244 -0.93 -14.29 1.22
CA ALA A 244 -1.14 -14.69 2.61
C ALA A 244 -0.98 -13.51 3.58
N ASP A 245 0.02 -12.63 3.35
CA ASP A 245 0.23 -11.42 4.14
C ASP A 245 -0.95 -10.42 3.97
N PHE A 246 -1.60 -10.40 2.80
CA PHE A 246 -2.85 -9.65 2.62
C PHE A 246 -4.04 -10.29 3.35
N GLY A 247 -4.18 -11.62 3.26
CA GLY A 247 -5.28 -12.34 3.91
C GLY A 247 -5.22 -12.33 5.44
N SER A 248 -4.02 -12.27 6.00
CA SER A 248 -3.76 -12.12 7.44
C SER A 248 -3.86 -10.67 7.93
N LEU A 249 -4.07 -9.72 7.02
CA LEU A 249 -4.05 -8.27 7.29
C LEU A 249 -2.73 -7.75 7.86
N GLU A 250 -1.62 -8.50 7.75
CA GLU A 250 -0.29 -7.98 8.04
C GLU A 250 0.04 -6.82 7.10
N LEU A 251 -0.39 -6.94 5.85
CA LEU A 251 -0.38 -5.87 4.87
C LEU A 251 -1.79 -5.58 4.37
N SER A 252 -2.11 -4.29 4.24
CA SER A 252 -3.39 -3.85 3.67
C SER A 252 -3.13 -2.69 2.71
N PRO A 253 -2.96 -2.96 1.40
CA PRO A 253 -2.77 -1.89 0.42
C PRO A 253 -4.07 -1.11 0.22
N VAL A 254 -4.00 0.22 0.38
CA VAL A 254 -5.15 1.12 0.25
C VAL A 254 -5.34 1.57 -1.20
N ASP A 255 -4.25 1.64 -1.97
CA ASP A 255 -4.27 2.11 -3.34
C ASP A 255 -3.17 1.46 -4.20
N GLY A 256 -3.17 1.78 -5.50
CA GLY A 256 -2.20 1.24 -6.44
C GLY A 256 -0.73 1.59 -6.12
N ARG A 257 -0.47 2.68 -5.38
CA ARG A 257 0.88 3.07 -4.97
C ARG A 257 1.37 2.17 -3.84
N THR A 258 0.58 2.06 -2.77
CA THR A 258 0.88 1.16 -1.64
C THR A 258 0.99 -0.30 -2.09
N LEU A 259 0.13 -0.76 -3.01
CA LEU A 259 0.25 -2.07 -3.65
C LEU A 259 1.59 -2.23 -4.41
N THR A 260 1.96 -1.21 -5.20
CA THR A 260 3.24 -1.20 -5.93
C THR A 260 4.43 -1.30 -4.97
N ASP A 261 4.40 -0.56 -3.86
CA ASP A 261 5.47 -0.56 -2.87
C ASP A 261 5.59 -1.93 -2.18
N PHE A 262 4.48 -2.58 -1.81
CA PHE A 262 4.51 -3.93 -1.23
C PHE A 262 5.02 -5.01 -2.18
N MET A 263 4.67 -4.93 -3.47
CA MET A 263 5.22 -5.83 -4.47
C MET A 263 6.71 -5.59 -4.69
N HIS A 264 7.11 -4.34 -4.91
CA HIS A 264 8.49 -3.98 -5.21
C HIS A 264 9.44 -4.26 -4.04
N THR A 265 9.01 -4.03 -2.80
CA THR A 265 9.82 -4.32 -1.61
C THR A 265 10.15 -5.81 -1.49
N ARG A 266 9.30 -6.68 -2.04
CA ARG A 266 9.54 -8.14 -2.14
C ARG A 266 10.24 -8.57 -3.44
N GLY A 267 10.66 -7.62 -4.26
CA GLY A 267 11.22 -7.90 -5.59
C GLY A 267 10.23 -8.43 -6.62
N LEU A 268 8.93 -8.37 -6.30
CA LEU A 268 7.86 -8.77 -7.21
C LEU A 268 7.61 -7.68 -8.23
N GLN A 269 7.16 -8.08 -9.41
CA GLN A 269 6.92 -7.20 -10.53
C GLN A 269 5.44 -6.97 -10.74
N MET A 270 5.09 -5.76 -11.13
CA MET A 270 3.68 -5.42 -11.38
C MET A 270 3.03 -6.27 -12.47
N ARG A 271 3.79 -6.93 -13.34
CA ARG A 271 3.21 -7.86 -14.34
C ARG A 271 2.57 -9.10 -13.72
N SER A 272 3.00 -9.51 -12.52
CA SER A 272 2.38 -10.64 -11.84
C SER A 272 1.08 -10.26 -11.13
N LEU A 273 0.54 -9.05 -11.33
CA LEU A 273 -0.78 -8.67 -10.80
C LEU A 273 -1.88 -9.63 -11.25
N GLY A 274 -1.84 -10.15 -12.48
CA GLY A 274 -2.82 -11.15 -12.94
C GLY A 274 -2.79 -12.42 -12.09
N GLN A 275 -1.60 -12.96 -11.83
CA GLN A 275 -1.40 -14.10 -10.94
C GLN A 275 -1.78 -13.79 -9.48
N VAL A 276 -1.56 -12.55 -9.01
CA VAL A 276 -2.03 -12.12 -7.68
C VAL A 276 -3.57 -12.14 -7.62
N VAL A 277 -4.27 -11.71 -8.69
CA VAL A 277 -5.74 -11.79 -8.77
C VAL A 277 -6.22 -13.24 -8.68
N GLU A 278 -5.55 -14.16 -9.38
CA GLU A 278 -5.87 -15.60 -9.34
C GLU A 278 -5.66 -16.22 -7.96
N LEU A 279 -4.54 -15.88 -7.30
CA LEU A 279 -4.22 -16.37 -5.96
C LEU A 279 -5.08 -15.76 -4.85
N SER A 280 -5.75 -14.63 -5.11
CA SER A 280 -6.54 -13.87 -4.13
C SER A 280 -8.06 -14.08 -4.27
N ASP A 281 -8.48 -15.28 -4.70
CA ASP A 281 -9.88 -15.71 -4.87
C ASP A 281 -10.77 -15.41 -3.65
N LYS A 282 -10.22 -15.53 -2.44
CA LYS A 282 -10.92 -15.25 -1.18
C LYS A 282 -10.84 -13.80 -0.70
N LEU A 283 -10.16 -12.92 -1.43
CA LEU A 283 -9.89 -11.54 -1.03
C LEU A 283 -10.42 -10.57 -2.10
N PRO A 284 -11.75 -10.33 -2.16
CA PRO A 284 -12.36 -9.53 -3.22
C PRO A 284 -11.85 -8.09 -3.25
N HIS A 285 -11.50 -7.52 -2.10
CA HIS A 285 -10.92 -6.19 -2.00
C HIS A 285 -9.54 -6.08 -2.68
N ILE A 286 -8.71 -7.14 -2.57
CA ILE A 286 -7.40 -7.21 -3.22
C ILE A 286 -7.56 -7.42 -4.72
N GLN A 287 -8.45 -8.31 -5.15
CA GLN A 287 -8.76 -8.52 -6.57
C GLN A 287 -9.20 -7.21 -7.23
N SER A 288 -10.17 -6.53 -6.62
CA SER A 288 -10.67 -5.22 -7.06
C SER A 288 -9.54 -4.20 -7.17
N LEU A 289 -8.67 -4.09 -6.16
CA LEU A 289 -7.54 -3.17 -6.18
C LEU A 289 -6.50 -3.50 -7.28
N CYS A 290 -6.15 -4.77 -7.45
CA CYS A 290 -5.24 -5.24 -8.49
C CYS A 290 -5.79 -4.92 -9.88
N ILE A 291 -7.09 -5.16 -10.10
CA ILE A 291 -7.79 -4.82 -11.35
C ILE A 291 -7.77 -3.31 -11.58
N HIS A 292 -8.12 -2.49 -10.58
CA HIS A 292 -8.05 -1.02 -10.68
C HIS A 292 -6.64 -0.56 -11.06
N GLU A 293 -5.60 -1.07 -10.41
CA GLU A 293 -4.20 -0.73 -10.72
C GLU A 293 -3.77 -1.19 -12.12
N MET A 294 -4.23 -2.35 -12.59
CA MET A 294 -4.00 -2.83 -13.95
C MET A 294 -4.68 -1.93 -15.00
N VAL A 295 -5.93 -1.56 -14.78
CA VAL A 295 -6.70 -0.63 -15.64
C VAL A 295 -6.03 0.74 -15.67
N VAL A 296 -5.67 1.31 -14.52
CA VAL A 296 -4.94 2.57 -14.44
C VAL A 296 -3.62 2.50 -15.23
N ARG A 297 -2.88 1.39 -15.09
CA ARG A 297 -1.62 1.21 -15.83
C ARG A 297 -1.85 1.15 -17.33
N ALA A 298 -2.91 0.49 -17.78
CA ALA A 298 -3.33 0.40 -19.17
C ALA A 298 -3.71 1.79 -19.70
N PHE A 299 -4.69 2.45 -19.10
CA PHE A 299 -5.17 3.78 -19.50
C PHE A 299 -4.08 4.84 -19.50
N LYS A 300 -3.12 4.76 -18.56
CA LYS A 300 -1.92 5.63 -18.57
C LYS A 300 -1.13 5.56 -19.88
N HIS A 301 -1.08 4.41 -20.57
CA HIS A 301 -0.41 4.32 -21.88
C HIS A 301 -1.16 5.11 -22.96
N ILE A 302 -2.49 5.00 -23.00
CA ILE A 302 -3.33 5.76 -23.95
C ILE A 302 -3.22 7.25 -23.69
N VAL A 303 -3.43 7.70 -22.46
CA VAL A 303 -3.36 9.14 -22.14
C VAL A 303 -2.00 9.74 -22.47
N ARG A 304 -0.90 9.01 -22.21
CA ARG A 304 0.44 9.45 -22.59
C ARG A 304 0.65 9.50 -24.10
N ALA A 305 0.09 8.55 -24.84
CA ALA A 305 0.14 8.56 -26.30
C ALA A 305 -0.64 9.76 -26.86
N VAL A 306 -1.82 10.06 -26.30
CA VAL A 306 -2.59 11.26 -26.65
C VAL A 306 -1.79 12.53 -26.37
N ILE A 307 -1.24 12.69 -25.14
CA ILE A 307 -0.42 13.86 -24.79
C ILE A 307 0.79 14.00 -25.72
N ALA A 308 1.45 12.90 -26.08
CA ALA A 308 2.62 12.92 -26.96
C ALA A 308 2.28 13.22 -28.44
N ALA A 309 1.04 13.00 -28.86
CA ALA A 309 0.59 13.20 -30.23
C ALA A 309 -0.06 14.58 -30.46
N VAL A 310 -0.28 15.37 -29.41
CA VAL A 310 -0.83 16.72 -29.52
C VAL A 310 0.30 17.71 -29.80
N ASP A 311 0.23 18.38 -30.95
CA ASP A 311 1.24 19.35 -31.39
C ASP A 311 1.04 20.74 -30.75
N ASP A 312 -0.21 21.22 -30.59
CA ASP A 312 -0.53 22.50 -29.96
C ASP A 312 -0.97 22.33 -28.50
N ILE A 313 -0.30 23.02 -27.58
CA ILE A 313 -0.62 23.08 -26.16
C ILE A 313 -2.07 23.56 -25.92
N ASN A 314 -2.63 24.41 -26.78
CA ASN A 314 -4.00 24.92 -26.66
C ASN A 314 -5.08 23.82 -26.80
N ASP A 315 -4.74 22.73 -27.50
CA ASP A 315 -5.62 21.57 -27.74
C ASP A 315 -5.38 20.45 -26.73
N MET A 316 -4.32 20.55 -25.91
CA MET A 316 -3.95 19.55 -24.92
C MET A 316 -5.07 19.28 -23.92
N ALA A 317 -5.65 20.33 -23.33
CA ALA A 317 -6.73 20.19 -22.35
C ALA A 317 -7.98 19.54 -22.95
N GLN A 318 -8.32 19.89 -24.20
CA GLN A 318 -9.46 19.31 -24.91
C GLN A 318 -9.21 17.83 -25.24
N SER A 319 -8.01 17.51 -25.73
CA SER A 319 -7.60 16.14 -26.06
C SER A 319 -7.57 15.22 -24.84
N VAL A 320 -7.05 15.71 -23.71
CA VAL A 320 -7.07 14.98 -22.44
C VAL A 320 -8.51 14.77 -21.95
N ALA A 321 -9.37 15.80 -21.99
CA ALA A 321 -10.76 15.67 -21.59
C ALA A 321 -11.53 14.64 -22.45
N SER A 322 -11.41 14.73 -23.78
CA SER A 322 -11.98 13.74 -24.71
C SER A 322 -11.45 12.33 -24.45
N CYS A 323 -10.16 12.19 -24.15
CA CYS A 323 -9.56 10.90 -23.80
C CYS A 323 -10.13 10.32 -22.50
N LEU A 324 -10.26 11.13 -21.45
CA LEU A 324 -10.87 10.70 -20.18
C LEU A 324 -12.34 10.31 -20.37
N ASN A 325 -13.11 11.03 -21.19
CA ASN A 325 -14.50 10.71 -21.51
C ASN A 325 -14.63 9.35 -22.21
N ILE A 326 -13.73 8.99 -23.14
CA ILE A 326 -13.73 7.65 -23.76
C ILE A 326 -13.36 6.57 -22.73
N LEU A 327 -12.28 6.79 -21.97
CA LEU A 327 -11.73 5.78 -21.05
C LEU A 327 -12.59 5.54 -19.80
N LEU A 328 -13.26 6.57 -19.28
CA LEU A 328 -14.06 6.52 -18.05
C LEU A 328 -15.56 6.71 -18.30
N GLY A 329 -15.97 6.83 -19.57
CA GLY A 329 -17.36 7.04 -19.96
C GLY A 329 -18.31 5.89 -19.56
N PRO A 330 -19.62 6.11 -19.67
CA PRO A 330 -20.65 5.19 -19.19
C PRO A 330 -20.63 3.84 -19.90
N PHE A 331 -21.33 2.88 -19.30
CA PHE A 331 -21.69 1.64 -19.98
C PHE A 331 -22.87 1.91 -20.93
N PRO A 332 -22.91 1.27 -22.12
CA PRO A 332 -24.03 1.43 -23.03
C PRO A 332 -25.29 0.86 -22.39
N GLU A 333 -26.30 1.70 -22.17
CA GLU A 333 -27.65 1.24 -21.83
C GLU A 333 -28.31 0.66 -23.09
N GLU A 334 -29.22 -0.30 -22.92
CA GLU A 334 -29.88 -1.06 -24.02
C GLU A 334 -30.60 -0.16 -25.07
N ASN A 335 -30.75 1.14 -24.83
CA ASN A 335 -31.52 2.07 -25.68
C ASN A 335 -30.83 3.42 -26.01
N ASN A 336 -29.50 3.58 -25.92
CA ASN A 336 -28.84 4.87 -26.23
C ASN A 336 -27.74 4.84 -27.30
N ASP A 337 -27.65 5.95 -28.04
CA ASP A 337 -26.75 6.35 -29.15
C ASP A 337 -25.61 5.39 -29.55
N GLY A 338 -25.59 4.98 -30.83
CA GLY A 338 -24.59 4.04 -31.39
C GLY A 338 -23.11 4.43 -31.15
N LYS A 339 -22.80 5.72 -31.00
CA LYS A 339 -21.44 6.21 -30.74
C LYS A 339 -20.92 5.89 -29.33
N CYS A 340 -21.78 5.91 -28.31
CA CYS A 340 -21.39 5.54 -26.95
C CYS A 340 -21.07 4.05 -26.86
N GLY A 341 -21.79 3.22 -27.63
CA GLY A 341 -21.49 1.80 -27.79
C GLY A 341 -20.17 1.54 -28.52
N GLU A 342 -19.85 2.31 -29.56
CA GLU A 342 -18.57 2.22 -30.27
C GLU A 342 -17.37 2.52 -29.37
N ASP A 343 -17.42 3.62 -28.60
CA ASP A 343 -16.35 4.01 -27.68
C ASP A 343 -16.18 2.98 -26.55
N HIS A 344 -17.29 2.46 -26.02
CA HIS A 344 -17.28 1.39 -25.03
C HIS A 344 -16.59 0.13 -25.57
N ASN A 345 -17.01 -0.32 -26.75
CA ASN A 345 -16.47 -1.54 -27.38
C ASN A 345 -14.99 -1.39 -27.71
N LEU A 346 -14.56 -0.23 -28.19
CA LEU A 346 -13.16 0.05 -28.47
C LEU A 346 -12.32 0.02 -27.18
N ARG A 347 -12.78 0.71 -26.13
CA ARG A 347 -12.13 0.71 -24.82
C ARG A 347 -12.03 -0.70 -24.24
N GLN A 348 -13.12 -1.46 -24.26
CA GLN A 348 -13.17 -2.80 -23.69
C GLN A 348 -12.21 -3.74 -24.42
N LYS A 349 -12.29 -3.83 -25.75
CA LYS A 349 -11.38 -4.69 -26.54
C LYS A 349 -9.91 -4.33 -26.32
N TRP A 350 -9.59 -3.03 -26.34
CA TRP A 350 -8.22 -2.59 -26.10
C TRP A 350 -7.74 -2.99 -24.70
N LEU A 351 -8.59 -2.82 -23.68
CA LEU A 351 -8.28 -3.21 -22.32
C LEU A 351 -8.06 -4.73 -22.20
N GLU A 352 -8.94 -5.54 -22.77
CA GLU A 352 -8.82 -7.01 -22.76
C GLU A 352 -7.49 -7.48 -23.36
N VAL A 353 -7.12 -6.99 -24.54
CA VAL A 353 -5.86 -7.33 -25.20
C VAL A 353 -4.66 -6.87 -24.37
N PHE A 354 -4.72 -5.67 -23.78
CA PHE A 354 -3.65 -5.13 -22.95
C PHE A 354 -3.45 -5.95 -21.68
N LEU A 355 -4.54 -6.29 -20.99
CA LEU A 355 -4.48 -7.04 -19.74
C LEU A 355 -3.97 -8.45 -19.97
N MET A 356 -4.42 -9.11 -21.04
CA MET A 356 -3.95 -10.44 -21.39
C MET A 356 -2.47 -10.44 -21.75
N LYS A 357 -2.01 -9.52 -22.63
CA LYS A 357 -0.59 -9.48 -23.05
C LYS A 357 0.37 -9.03 -21.95
N ARG A 358 -0.06 -8.20 -21.01
CA ARG A 358 0.84 -7.59 -20.00
C ARG A 358 0.80 -8.29 -18.65
N PHE A 359 -0.34 -8.86 -18.27
CA PHE A 359 -0.57 -9.43 -16.95
C PHE A 359 -1.06 -10.88 -16.99
N GLY A 360 -1.39 -11.42 -18.16
CA GLY A 360 -1.92 -12.79 -18.30
C GLY A 360 -3.35 -12.96 -17.78
N LEU A 361 -4.07 -11.87 -17.53
CA LEU A 361 -5.42 -11.92 -16.99
C LEU A 361 -6.46 -11.95 -18.12
N ALA A 362 -7.32 -12.97 -18.11
CA ALA A 362 -8.54 -12.99 -18.91
C ALA A 362 -9.60 -12.10 -18.26
N TRP A 363 -10.14 -11.16 -19.02
CA TRP A 363 -11.18 -10.26 -18.54
C TRP A 363 -12.51 -11.02 -18.30
N LYS A 364 -13.20 -10.66 -17.22
CA LYS A 364 -14.55 -11.16 -16.89
C LYS A 364 -15.50 -9.99 -16.77
N ASP A 365 -16.73 -10.15 -17.22
CA ASP A 365 -17.73 -9.08 -17.20
C ASP A 365 -18.04 -8.58 -15.78
N GLU A 366 -17.94 -9.45 -14.77
CA GLU A 366 -18.09 -9.09 -13.35
C GLU A 366 -17.14 -7.97 -12.92
N TYR A 367 -15.93 -7.92 -13.47
CA TYR A 367 -14.94 -6.89 -13.12
C TYR A 367 -15.37 -5.49 -13.54
N SER A 368 -16.21 -5.37 -14.58
CA SER A 368 -16.67 -4.10 -15.09
C SER A 368 -17.61 -3.38 -14.11
N LEU A 369 -18.42 -4.13 -13.36
CA LEU A 369 -19.36 -3.61 -12.37
C LEU A 369 -18.65 -3.09 -11.11
N ASP A 370 -17.52 -3.68 -10.76
CA ASP A 370 -16.72 -3.32 -9.58
C ASP A 370 -15.67 -2.22 -9.84
N LEU A 371 -15.66 -1.61 -11.04
CA LEU A 371 -14.73 -0.53 -11.37
C LEU A 371 -15.10 0.79 -10.68
N ARG A 372 -14.26 1.19 -9.71
CA ARG A 372 -14.36 2.50 -9.06
C ARG A 372 -13.73 3.58 -9.94
N LYS A 373 -14.54 4.21 -10.79
CA LYS A 373 -14.09 5.25 -11.74
C LYS A 373 -13.28 6.37 -11.07
N TYR A 374 -13.66 6.82 -9.87
CA TYR A 374 -12.90 7.82 -9.10
C TYR A 374 -11.51 7.34 -8.68
N ALA A 375 -11.39 6.11 -8.20
CA ALA A 375 -10.09 5.53 -7.84
C ALA A 375 -9.18 5.37 -9.07
N ILE A 376 -9.76 5.02 -10.22
CA ILE A 376 -9.05 4.93 -11.50
C ILE A 376 -8.60 6.32 -11.98
N LEU A 377 -9.49 7.31 -11.96
CA LEU A 377 -9.17 8.69 -12.32
C LEU A 377 -8.01 9.23 -11.47
N ARG A 378 -8.12 9.05 -10.14
CA ARG A 378 -7.07 9.42 -9.18
C ARG A 378 -5.73 8.75 -9.53
N GLY A 379 -5.74 7.43 -9.72
CA GLY A 379 -4.55 6.67 -10.10
C GLY A 379 -3.95 7.13 -11.42
N LEU A 380 -4.79 7.50 -12.39
CA LEU A 380 -4.39 7.98 -13.71
C LEU A 380 -3.74 9.37 -13.60
N CYS A 381 -4.33 10.28 -12.82
CA CYS A 381 -3.79 11.59 -12.52
C CYS A 381 -2.39 11.47 -11.91
N HIS A 382 -2.20 10.62 -10.91
CA HIS A 382 -0.87 10.39 -10.30
C HIS A 382 0.15 9.75 -11.24
N LYS A 383 -0.26 8.86 -12.16
CA LYS A 383 0.66 8.16 -13.08
C LYS A 383 0.94 8.92 -14.37
N VAL A 384 0.12 9.88 -14.77
CA VAL A 384 0.34 10.73 -15.94
C VAL A 384 0.84 12.13 -15.54
N GLY A 385 0.42 12.62 -14.37
CA GLY A 385 0.74 13.93 -13.84
C GLY A 385 -0.35 14.94 -14.17
N LEU A 386 -1.62 14.52 -14.20
CA LEU A 386 -2.73 15.41 -14.52
C LEU A 386 -3.24 16.11 -13.27
N GLU A 387 -3.48 17.41 -13.37
CA GLU A 387 -4.19 18.20 -12.37
C GLU A 387 -5.59 18.55 -12.90
N LEU A 388 -6.61 18.15 -12.15
CA LEU A 388 -8.02 18.35 -12.48
C LEU A 388 -8.68 19.30 -11.49
N VAL A 389 -9.73 19.98 -11.93
CA VAL A 389 -10.61 20.76 -11.05
C VAL A 389 -11.30 19.84 -10.05
N THR A 390 -11.34 20.24 -8.78
CA THR A 390 -12.11 19.52 -7.76
C THR A 390 -13.61 19.76 -7.97
N LYS A 391 -14.32 18.74 -8.43
CA LYS A 391 -15.77 18.79 -8.68
C LYS A 391 -16.37 17.39 -8.52
N ASP A 392 -17.66 17.33 -8.20
CA ASP A 392 -18.46 16.11 -8.30
C ASP A 392 -18.74 15.79 -9.77
N TYR A 393 -17.90 14.95 -10.36
CA TYR A 393 -18.01 14.53 -11.75
C TYR A 393 -19.13 13.50 -11.93
N ASP A 394 -20.09 13.78 -12.82
CA ASP A 394 -21.09 12.79 -13.20
C ASP A 394 -20.52 11.84 -14.25
N MET A 395 -19.95 10.73 -13.76
CA MET A 395 -19.27 9.71 -14.56
C MET A 395 -20.22 8.83 -15.37
N ASP A 396 -21.53 9.00 -15.22
CA ASP A 396 -22.54 8.24 -15.97
C ASP A 396 -23.01 9.01 -17.21
N THR A 397 -22.47 10.22 -17.40
CA THR A 397 -22.63 11.00 -18.64
C THR A 397 -21.47 10.75 -19.62
N PRO A 398 -21.71 10.78 -20.94
CA PRO A 398 -20.65 10.61 -21.93
C PRO A 398 -19.62 11.75 -21.93
N HIS A 399 -19.92 12.88 -21.29
CA HIS A 399 -19.09 14.10 -21.30
C HIS A 399 -18.84 14.60 -19.88
N ALA A 400 -18.41 13.70 -19.00
CA ALA A 400 -18.11 13.99 -17.60
C ALA A 400 -17.01 15.07 -17.46
N PHE A 401 -16.01 15.07 -18.35
CA PHE A 401 -14.87 15.98 -18.35
C PHE A 401 -14.95 17.00 -19.48
N ARG A 402 -14.66 18.27 -19.16
CA ARG A 402 -14.57 19.39 -20.11
C ARG A 402 -13.15 19.90 -20.22
N LYS A 403 -12.85 20.67 -21.28
CA LYS A 403 -11.58 21.41 -21.42
C LYS A 403 -11.23 22.22 -20.19
N SER A 404 -12.22 22.90 -19.61
CA SER A 404 -12.09 23.72 -18.39
C SER A 404 -11.68 22.93 -17.15
N ASP A 405 -11.82 21.60 -17.17
CA ASP A 405 -11.57 20.77 -16.02
C ASP A 405 -10.10 20.32 -15.94
N ILE A 406 -9.35 20.39 -17.04
CA ILE A 406 -7.93 20.04 -17.09
C ILE A 406 -7.09 21.29 -16.80
N ILE A 407 -6.51 21.39 -15.61
CA ILE A 407 -5.81 22.58 -15.13
C ILE A 407 -4.36 22.60 -15.65
N SER A 408 -3.61 21.54 -15.36
CA SER A 408 -2.17 21.49 -15.61
C SER A 408 -1.65 20.07 -15.78
N ILE A 409 -0.42 19.97 -16.28
CA ILE A 409 0.36 18.73 -16.30
C ILE A 409 1.64 18.93 -15.48
N VAL A 410 1.83 18.09 -14.47
CA VAL A 410 2.98 18.07 -13.58
C VAL A 410 3.94 16.94 -13.99
N PRO A 411 5.26 17.17 -14.03
CA PRO A 411 6.21 16.09 -14.30
C PRO A 411 6.16 14.99 -13.23
N ILE A 412 6.33 13.74 -13.67
CA ILE A 412 6.45 12.60 -12.76
C ILE A 412 7.92 12.18 -12.69
N TYR A 413 8.43 12.12 -11.47
CA TYR A 413 9.76 11.61 -11.16
C TYR A 413 9.67 10.26 -10.46
N LYS A 414 10.68 9.40 -10.66
CA LYS A 414 10.75 8.08 -10.01
C LYS A 414 11.76 7.99 -8.86
N HIS A 415 12.84 8.78 -8.91
CA HIS A 415 14.00 8.57 -8.03
C HIS A 415 14.50 9.84 -7.33
N VAL A 416 13.77 10.96 -7.41
CA VAL A 416 14.12 12.18 -6.67
C VAL A 416 13.56 12.07 -5.26
N ALA A 417 14.28 11.40 -4.36
CA ALA A 417 13.95 11.41 -2.94
C ALA A 417 15.14 11.94 -2.17
N CYS A 418 15.04 13.18 -1.67
CA CYS A 418 15.96 13.63 -0.63
C CYS A 418 15.77 12.68 0.57
N SER A 419 16.83 11.99 0.97
CA SER A 419 16.70 10.95 1.96
C SER A 419 17.97 10.76 2.77
N SER A 420 17.84 10.85 4.09
CA SER A 420 18.94 10.61 5.03
C SER A 420 18.97 9.13 5.43
N ALA A 421 20.04 8.42 5.08
CA ALA A 421 20.25 7.05 5.55
C ALA A 421 20.36 7.01 7.08
N ASP A 422 21.14 7.92 7.67
CA ASP A 422 21.29 8.06 9.13
C ASP A 422 19.97 8.41 9.82
N GLY A 423 19.19 9.31 9.24
CA GLY A 423 17.85 9.64 9.75
C GLY A 423 16.93 8.41 9.76
N ARG A 424 16.96 7.59 8.70
CA ARG A 424 16.18 6.35 8.63
C ARG A 424 16.63 5.31 9.66
N THR A 425 17.93 5.09 9.83
CA THR A 425 18.43 4.11 10.79
C THR A 425 18.11 4.51 12.23
N LEU A 426 18.12 5.82 12.53
CA LEU A 426 17.68 6.33 13.83
C LEU A 426 16.18 6.16 14.05
N LEU A 427 15.34 6.42 13.03
CA LEU A 427 13.89 6.14 13.11
C LEU A 427 13.60 4.66 13.34
N GLU A 428 14.27 3.78 12.58
CA GLU A 428 14.12 2.34 12.74
C GLU A 428 14.55 1.91 14.15
N SER A 429 15.65 2.48 14.65
CA SER A 429 16.11 2.22 16.03
C SER A 429 15.05 2.65 17.05
N SER A 430 14.53 3.87 16.93
CA SER A 430 13.45 4.41 17.79
C SER A 430 12.26 3.46 17.85
N LYS A 431 11.81 3.01 16.69
CA LYS A 431 10.71 2.05 16.56
C LYS A 431 11.02 0.72 17.25
N THR A 432 12.22 0.16 17.05
CA THR A 432 12.59 -1.10 17.70
C THR A 432 12.73 -0.97 19.22
N PHE A 433 13.04 0.22 19.75
CA PHE A 433 13.04 0.46 21.20
C PHE A 433 11.62 0.61 21.76
N LEU A 434 10.72 1.25 21.01
CA LEU A 434 9.29 1.29 21.33
C LEU A 434 8.71 -0.12 21.42
N ASP A 435 8.99 -0.98 20.44
CA ASP A 435 8.52 -2.37 20.43
C ASP A 435 9.01 -3.19 21.64
N LYS A 436 10.20 -2.85 22.15
CA LYS A 436 10.80 -3.44 23.36
C LYS A 436 10.27 -2.83 24.65
N GLY A 437 9.41 -1.82 24.60
CA GLY A 437 8.89 -1.09 25.75
C GLY A 437 9.90 -0.12 26.39
N LYS A 438 11.05 0.14 25.75
CA LYS A 438 12.06 1.09 26.24
C LYS A 438 11.73 2.50 25.76
N LEU A 439 10.77 3.13 26.42
CA LEU A 439 10.18 4.38 25.95
C LEU A 439 11.17 5.57 25.96
N GLU A 440 12.03 5.69 26.97
CA GLU A 440 13.01 6.79 27.05
C GLU A 440 14.03 6.75 25.90
N ASP A 441 14.56 5.55 25.61
CA ASP A 441 15.45 5.34 24.46
C ASP A 441 14.73 5.68 23.15
N ALA A 442 13.48 5.23 23.00
CA ALA A 442 12.68 5.54 21.82
C ALA A 442 12.50 7.05 21.62
N VAL A 443 12.21 7.82 22.68
CA VAL A 443 12.12 9.29 22.60
C VAL A 443 13.46 9.91 22.18
N ASN A 444 14.57 9.44 22.75
CA ASN A 444 15.92 9.95 22.44
C ASN A 444 16.30 9.70 20.97
N TYR A 445 16.14 8.47 20.49
CA TYR A 445 16.41 8.11 19.09
C TYR A 445 15.46 8.82 18.13
N GLY A 446 14.16 8.90 18.45
CA GLY A 446 13.16 9.59 17.64
C GLY A 446 13.43 11.09 17.51
N THR A 447 13.82 11.76 18.59
CA THR A 447 14.17 13.19 18.59
C THR A 447 15.44 13.46 17.77
N LYS A 448 16.47 12.61 17.92
CA LYS A 448 17.68 12.68 17.09
C LYS A 448 17.38 12.46 15.62
N ALA A 449 16.52 11.49 15.30
CA ALA A 449 16.10 11.21 13.94
C ALA A 449 15.36 12.40 13.33
N LEU A 450 14.42 13.00 14.08
CA LEU A 450 13.66 14.17 13.66
C LEU A 450 14.61 15.35 13.36
N ALA A 451 15.54 15.67 14.27
CA ALA A 451 16.50 16.75 14.06
C ALA A 451 17.35 16.54 12.79
N LYS A 452 17.80 15.30 12.54
CA LYS A 452 18.55 14.95 11.33
C LYS A 452 17.70 15.04 10.07
N LEU A 453 16.46 14.57 10.11
CA LEU A 453 15.56 14.59 8.95
C LEU A 453 15.11 16.01 8.61
N VAL A 454 14.84 16.86 9.60
CA VAL A 454 14.58 18.28 9.39
C VAL A 454 15.79 18.97 8.76
N ALA A 455 17.00 18.72 9.26
CA ALA A 455 18.21 19.35 8.74
C ALA A 455 18.55 18.91 7.30
N VAL A 456 18.31 17.64 6.94
CA VAL A 456 18.66 17.09 5.62
C VAL A 456 17.55 17.27 4.59
N CYS A 457 16.30 16.96 4.97
CA CYS A 457 15.17 16.94 4.04
C CYS A 457 14.32 18.20 4.09
N GLY A 458 14.45 19.01 5.16
CA GLY A 458 13.60 20.16 5.43
C GLY A 458 12.42 19.85 6.37
N PRO A 459 11.82 20.88 6.98
CA PRO A 459 10.75 20.74 7.95
C PRO A 459 9.44 20.22 7.35
N TYR A 460 9.20 20.45 6.05
CA TYR A 460 7.96 20.09 5.36
C TYR A 460 8.10 18.84 4.48
N HIS A 461 9.09 17.98 4.70
CA HIS A 461 9.26 16.79 3.88
C HIS A 461 8.52 15.56 4.44
N ARG A 462 8.05 14.65 3.57
CA ARG A 462 7.35 13.41 3.97
C ARG A 462 8.08 12.56 5.01
N MET A 463 9.41 12.53 4.97
CA MET A 463 10.20 11.77 5.96
C MET A 463 10.20 12.44 7.34
N THR A 464 10.11 13.77 7.37
CA THR A 464 9.96 14.56 8.58
C THR A 464 8.57 14.32 9.18
N ALA A 465 7.52 14.23 8.35
CA ALA A 465 6.18 13.81 8.81
C ALA A 465 6.21 12.41 9.44
N GLY A 466 6.88 11.44 8.80
CA GLY A 466 7.07 10.10 9.36
C GLY A 466 7.80 10.10 10.71
N ALA A 467 8.80 10.98 10.89
CA ALA A 467 9.49 11.15 12.16
C ALA A 467 8.58 11.75 13.25
N TYR A 468 7.80 12.79 12.91
CA TYR A 468 6.81 13.37 13.82
C TYR A 468 5.76 12.34 14.25
N SER A 469 5.21 11.57 13.30
CA SER A 469 4.19 10.56 13.61
C SER A 469 4.73 9.44 14.51
N LEU A 470 5.95 8.93 14.25
CA LEU A 470 6.57 7.94 15.13
C LEU A 470 6.80 8.51 16.54
N LEU A 471 7.32 9.73 16.65
CA LEU A 471 7.57 10.37 17.94
C LEU A 471 6.26 10.65 18.68
N ALA A 472 5.19 11.00 17.97
CA ALA A 472 3.86 11.19 18.52
C ALA A 472 3.33 9.89 19.16
N VAL A 473 3.48 8.74 18.48
CA VAL A 473 3.12 7.42 19.02
C VAL A 473 3.97 7.07 20.25
N VAL A 474 5.28 7.33 20.21
CA VAL A 474 6.16 7.10 21.37
C VAL A 474 5.70 7.94 22.57
N LEU A 475 5.44 9.24 22.35
CA LEU A 475 4.98 10.15 23.40
C LEU A 475 3.62 9.74 23.97
N TYR A 476 2.71 9.28 23.11
CA TYR A 476 1.43 8.73 23.52
C TYR A 476 1.61 7.55 24.49
N HIS A 477 2.54 6.64 24.22
CA HIS A 477 2.87 5.53 25.13
C HIS A 477 3.58 5.96 26.41
N THR A 478 4.30 7.09 26.41
CA THR A 478 4.87 7.67 27.64
C THR A 478 3.83 8.39 28.51
N GLY A 479 2.62 8.64 28.01
CA GLY A 479 1.55 9.36 28.71
C GLY A 479 1.53 10.87 28.46
N ASP A 480 2.42 11.42 27.64
CA ASP A 480 2.39 12.82 27.23
C ASP A 480 1.45 13.04 26.03
N PHE A 481 0.15 12.96 26.31
CA PHE A 481 -0.91 13.03 25.29
C PHE A 481 -1.00 14.39 24.59
N ASN A 482 -0.67 15.48 25.30
CA ASN A 482 -0.71 16.83 24.72
C ASN A 482 0.38 16.98 23.65
N GLN A 483 1.62 16.64 23.99
CA GLN A 483 2.72 16.74 23.03
C GLN A 483 2.56 15.75 21.87
N ALA A 484 2.06 14.54 22.14
CA ALA A 484 1.72 13.57 21.11
C ALA A 484 0.73 14.15 20.09
N THR A 485 -0.33 14.82 20.57
CA THR A 485 -1.34 15.45 19.69
C THR A 485 -0.74 16.56 18.83
N ILE A 486 0.13 17.40 19.40
CA ILE A 486 0.82 18.47 18.66
C ILE A 486 1.71 17.89 17.55
N TYR A 487 2.48 16.84 17.84
CA TYR A 487 3.36 16.23 16.84
C TYR A 487 2.57 15.49 15.76
N GLN A 488 1.47 14.84 16.11
CA GLN A 488 0.61 14.19 15.14
C GLN A 488 -0.09 15.21 14.23
N GLN A 489 -0.51 16.36 14.77
CA GLN A 489 -1.03 17.48 13.96
C GLN A 489 0.01 17.99 12.97
N LYS A 490 1.26 18.20 13.41
CA LYS A 490 2.36 18.59 12.51
C LYS A 490 2.59 17.57 11.40
N ALA A 491 2.54 16.27 11.72
CA ALA A 491 2.65 15.22 10.72
C ALA A 491 1.52 15.27 9.69
N LEU A 492 0.28 15.49 10.16
CA LEU A 492 -0.89 15.64 9.29
C LEU A 492 -0.73 16.85 8.36
N ASP A 493 -0.37 18.03 8.89
CA ASP A 493 -0.22 19.26 8.09
C ASP A 493 0.83 19.09 6.97
N ILE A 494 1.94 18.40 7.27
CA ILE A 494 2.97 18.08 6.27
C ILE A 494 2.43 17.08 5.23
N ASN A 495 1.72 16.04 5.67
CA ASN A 495 1.18 15.02 4.77
C ASN A 495 0.11 15.61 3.83
N GLU A 496 -0.77 16.48 4.31
CA GLU A 496 -1.75 17.18 3.46
C GLU A 496 -1.05 18.00 2.38
N ARG A 497 0.01 18.74 2.75
CA ARG A 497 0.77 19.60 1.83
C ARG A 497 1.55 18.81 0.78
N GLU A 498 2.26 17.76 1.20
CA GLU A 498 3.20 17.03 0.33
C GLU A 498 2.56 15.88 -0.45
N LEU A 499 1.62 15.16 0.18
CA LEU A 499 1.05 13.94 -0.36
C LEU A 499 -0.38 14.12 -0.87
N GLY A 500 -1.08 15.15 -0.38
CA GLY A 500 -2.49 15.39 -0.64
C GLY A 500 -3.42 14.76 0.40
N LEU A 501 -4.67 15.21 0.39
CA LEU A 501 -5.71 14.82 1.35
C LEU A 501 -6.06 13.33 1.28
N ASP A 502 -6.04 12.79 0.07
CA ASP A 502 -6.46 11.44 -0.31
C ASP A 502 -5.29 10.44 -0.33
N HIS A 503 -4.12 10.80 0.20
CA HIS A 503 -3.02 9.85 0.36
C HIS A 503 -3.27 8.90 1.54
N PRO A 504 -2.93 7.60 1.45
CA PRO A 504 -3.11 6.65 2.55
C PRO A 504 -2.48 7.11 3.88
N ASP A 505 -1.27 7.68 3.83
CA ASP A 505 -0.60 8.22 5.03
C ASP A 505 -1.33 9.42 5.65
N THR A 506 -1.96 10.27 4.82
CA THR A 506 -2.78 11.39 5.29
C THR A 506 -4.07 10.89 5.95
N MET A 507 -4.74 9.91 5.35
CA MET A 507 -5.92 9.25 5.94
C MET A 507 -5.59 8.58 7.28
N LYS A 508 -4.45 7.87 7.33
CA LYS A 508 -3.94 7.31 8.59
C LYS A 508 -3.70 8.41 9.62
N SER A 509 -3.10 9.53 9.21
CA SER A 509 -2.81 10.65 10.11
C SER A 509 -4.07 11.26 10.71
N TYR A 510 -5.16 11.38 9.94
CA TYR A 510 -6.47 11.77 10.47
C TYR A 510 -7.02 10.76 11.49
N GLY A 511 -6.92 9.46 11.21
CA GLY A 511 -7.36 8.40 12.14
C GLY A 511 -6.58 8.41 13.45
N ASP A 512 -5.25 8.51 13.38
CA ASP A 512 -4.39 8.61 14.57
C ASP A 512 -4.72 9.84 15.41
N LEU A 513 -4.89 11.00 14.75
CA LEU A 513 -5.24 12.24 15.42
C LEU A 513 -6.62 12.18 16.10
N ALA A 514 -7.59 11.50 15.47
CA ALA A 514 -8.90 11.25 16.07
C ALA A 514 -8.78 10.44 17.37
N VAL A 515 -7.97 9.37 17.37
CA VAL A 515 -7.71 8.57 18.57
C VAL A 515 -7.07 9.44 19.68
N PHE A 516 -6.15 10.32 19.33
CA PHE A 516 -5.48 11.19 20.32
C PHE A 516 -6.45 12.20 20.93
N TYR A 517 -7.28 12.86 20.12
CA TYR A 517 -8.33 13.75 20.63
C TYR A 517 -9.37 13.01 21.47
N TYR A 518 -9.74 11.79 21.10
CA TYR A 518 -10.65 10.98 21.91
C TYR A 518 -10.09 10.71 23.30
N ARG A 519 -8.78 10.44 23.40
CA ARG A 519 -8.09 10.22 24.67
C ARG A 519 -7.98 11.46 25.54
N LEU A 520 -7.94 12.65 24.92
CA LEU A 520 -8.06 13.94 25.58
C LEU A 520 -9.51 14.33 25.91
N GLN A 521 -10.49 13.44 25.69
CA GLN A 521 -11.93 13.67 25.90
C GLN A 521 -12.52 14.76 24.98
N HIS A 522 -11.84 15.11 23.88
CA HIS A 522 -12.34 15.98 22.83
C HIS A 522 -13.11 15.18 21.77
N THR A 523 -14.16 14.47 22.20
CA THR A 523 -14.86 13.45 21.38
C THR A 523 -15.49 14.03 20.11
N GLU A 524 -16.07 15.23 20.15
CA GLU A 524 -16.65 15.86 18.94
C GLU A 524 -15.59 16.15 17.87
N LEU A 525 -14.40 16.58 18.28
CA LEU A 525 -13.30 16.84 17.36
C LEU A 525 -12.72 15.54 16.82
N ALA A 526 -12.61 14.51 17.67
CA ALA A 526 -12.25 13.16 17.25
C ALA A 526 -13.19 12.64 16.16
N LEU A 527 -14.51 12.78 16.35
CA LEU A 527 -15.52 12.39 15.36
C LEU A 527 -15.35 13.12 14.02
N LYS A 528 -15.01 14.41 14.01
CA LYS A 528 -14.74 15.15 12.77
C LYS A 528 -13.57 14.53 12.00
N TYR A 529 -12.47 14.21 12.67
CA TYR A 529 -11.29 13.64 12.03
C TYR A 529 -11.49 12.20 11.57
N VAL A 530 -12.13 11.34 12.38
CA VAL A 530 -12.38 9.94 11.97
C VAL A 530 -13.41 9.86 10.84
N ASN A 531 -14.44 10.72 10.83
CA ASN A 531 -15.40 10.77 9.72
C ASN A 531 -14.75 11.28 8.43
N ARG A 532 -13.78 12.22 8.54
CA ARG A 532 -12.95 12.65 7.41
C ARG A 532 -12.12 11.48 6.86
N ALA A 533 -11.46 10.72 7.72
CA ALA A 533 -10.71 9.53 7.32
C ALA A 533 -11.63 8.48 6.66
N LEU A 534 -12.80 8.22 7.23
CA LEU A 534 -13.79 7.28 6.70
C LEU A 534 -14.28 7.68 5.31
N TYR A 535 -14.60 8.95 5.10
CA TYR A 535 -15.01 9.48 3.80
C TYR A 535 -13.92 9.25 2.74
N LEU A 536 -12.66 9.55 3.07
CA LEU A 536 -11.53 9.38 2.15
C LEU A 536 -11.28 7.89 1.84
N LEU A 537 -11.38 7.01 2.83
CA LEU A 537 -11.25 5.55 2.63
C LEU A 537 -12.36 5.01 1.72
N HIS A 538 -13.61 5.47 1.90
CA HIS A 538 -14.71 5.12 0.99
C HIS A 538 -14.41 5.55 -0.45
N LEU A 539 -13.87 6.75 -0.63
CA LEU A 539 -13.52 7.28 -1.95
C LEU A 539 -12.37 6.47 -2.61
N THR A 540 -11.36 6.05 -1.84
CA THR A 540 -10.17 5.39 -2.41
C THR A 540 -10.30 3.88 -2.54
N CYS A 541 -10.70 3.18 -1.47
CA CYS A 541 -10.70 1.72 -1.38
C CYS A 541 -12.09 1.13 -1.11
N GLY A 542 -13.14 1.96 -1.03
CA GLY A 542 -14.52 1.52 -0.90
C GLY A 542 -14.94 1.06 0.49
N PRO A 543 -16.24 0.70 0.66
CA PRO A 543 -16.80 0.30 1.95
C PRO A 543 -16.33 -1.09 2.41
N SER A 544 -15.94 -1.96 1.46
CA SER A 544 -15.52 -3.34 1.72
C SER A 544 -14.00 -3.47 1.93
N HIS A 545 -13.36 -2.56 2.65
CA HIS A 545 -11.92 -2.58 2.89
C HIS A 545 -11.58 -2.75 4.38
N PRO A 546 -10.53 -3.50 4.77
CA PRO A 546 -10.16 -3.72 6.18
C PRO A 546 -9.99 -2.42 6.98
N ASN A 547 -9.30 -1.42 6.42
CA ASN A 547 -9.15 -0.12 7.09
C ASN A 547 -10.48 0.62 7.27
N THR A 548 -11.43 0.44 6.37
CA THR A 548 -12.79 0.99 6.52
C THR A 548 -13.51 0.31 7.67
N ALA A 549 -13.43 -1.02 7.77
CA ALA A 549 -14.02 -1.78 8.88
C ALA A 549 -13.44 -1.37 10.25
N ALA A 550 -12.11 -1.20 10.33
CA ALA A 550 -11.45 -0.69 11.53
C ALA A 550 -11.91 0.74 11.87
N THR A 551 -12.08 1.59 10.87
CA THR A 551 -12.55 2.98 11.05
C THR A 551 -14.00 3.01 11.54
N TYR A 552 -14.88 2.12 11.05
CA TYR A 552 -16.24 2.00 11.56
C TYR A 552 -16.28 1.67 13.06
N ILE A 553 -15.41 0.76 13.53
CA ILE A 553 -15.29 0.45 14.96
C ILE A 553 -14.83 1.68 15.74
N ASN A 554 -13.85 2.42 15.23
CA ASN A 554 -13.39 3.66 15.87
C ASN A 554 -14.50 4.73 15.95
N VAL A 555 -15.27 4.93 14.88
CA VAL A 555 -16.43 5.84 14.88
C VAL A 555 -17.45 5.37 15.93
N ALA A 556 -17.74 4.08 15.97
CA ALA A 556 -18.70 3.53 16.93
C ALA A 556 -18.28 3.78 18.38
N MET A 557 -17.02 3.53 18.73
CA MET A 557 -16.51 3.81 20.08
C MET A 557 -16.63 5.29 20.45
N MET A 558 -16.37 6.20 19.50
CA MET A 558 -16.47 7.64 19.75
C MET A 558 -17.94 8.10 19.88
N GLU A 559 -18.85 7.57 19.07
CA GLU A 559 -20.30 7.83 19.19
C GLU A 559 -20.87 7.28 20.50
N GLU A 560 -20.42 6.10 20.94
CA GLU A 560 -20.74 5.54 22.25
C GLU A 560 -20.31 6.48 23.38
N GLY A 561 -19.11 7.06 23.29
CA GLY A 561 -18.60 8.07 24.23
C GLY A 561 -19.45 9.35 24.30
N LEU A 562 -20.25 9.65 23.28
CA LEU A 562 -21.24 10.74 23.28
C LEU A 562 -22.64 10.29 23.76
N GLY A 563 -22.84 9.00 24.04
CA GLY A 563 -24.14 8.42 24.37
C GLY A 563 -25.01 8.07 23.15
N ASN A 564 -24.50 8.21 21.93
CA ASN A 564 -25.21 7.87 20.69
C ASN A 564 -25.12 6.37 20.36
N VAL A 565 -25.44 5.51 21.32
CA VAL A 565 -25.25 4.04 21.23
C VAL A 565 -25.97 3.43 20.03
N HIS A 566 -27.13 3.96 19.65
CA HIS A 566 -27.88 3.51 18.46
C HIS A 566 -27.14 3.78 17.14
N VAL A 567 -26.38 4.88 17.05
CA VAL A 567 -25.53 5.20 15.88
C VAL A 567 -24.30 4.30 15.89
N ALA A 568 -23.67 4.13 17.06
CA ALA A 568 -22.55 3.22 17.24
C ALA A 568 -22.89 1.80 16.78
N LEU A 569 -24.05 1.29 17.20
CA LEU A 569 -24.54 -0.03 16.80
C LEU A 569 -24.65 -0.18 15.28
N ARG A 570 -25.10 0.85 14.55
CA ARG A 570 -25.17 0.82 13.08
C ARG A 570 -23.79 0.69 12.44
N TYR A 571 -22.81 1.47 12.91
CA TYR A 571 -21.44 1.37 12.43
C TYR A 571 -20.80 0.02 12.75
N LEU A 572 -21.08 -0.55 13.91
CA LEU A 572 -20.60 -1.89 14.27
C LEU A 572 -21.18 -2.99 13.37
N HIS A 573 -22.45 -2.89 12.98
CA HIS A 573 -23.04 -3.82 12.01
C HIS A 573 -22.41 -3.69 10.62
N GLU A 574 -22.11 -2.46 10.15
CA GLU A 574 -21.36 -2.27 8.91
C GLU A 574 -19.93 -2.83 9.00
N ALA A 575 -19.25 -2.66 10.13
CA ALA A 575 -17.95 -3.28 10.39
C ALA A 575 -18.02 -4.81 10.37
N LEU A 576 -19.03 -5.40 11.01
CA LEU A 576 -19.26 -6.85 11.02
C LEU A 576 -19.51 -7.38 9.60
N LYS A 577 -20.41 -6.74 8.84
CA LYS A 577 -20.72 -7.10 7.45
C LYS A 577 -19.48 -7.04 6.57
N CYS A 578 -18.64 -6.03 6.77
CA CYS A 578 -17.38 -5.88 6.08
C CYS A 578 -16.40 -7.02 6.44
N ASN A 579 -16.18 -7.28 7.73
CA ASN A 579 -15.28 -8.33 8.20
C ASN A 579 -15.73 -9.74 7.79
N GLN A 580 -17.04 -10.03 7.84
CA GLN A 580 -17.60 -11.30 7.36
C GLN A 580 -17.32 -11.52 5.87
N ARG A 581 -17.50 -10.48 5.05
CA ARG A 581 -17.23 -10.55 3.62
C ARG A 581 -15.74 -10.71 3.30
N LEU A 582 -14.87 -10.07 4.08
CA LEU A 582 -13.43 -10.00 3.80
C LEU A 582 -12.64 -11.19 4.35
N LEU A 583 -12.99 -11.63 5.55
CA LEU A 583 -12.19 -12.57 6.35
C LEU A 583 -12.96 -13.86 6.65
N GLY A 584 -14.28 -13.86 6.44
CA GLY A 584 -15.18 -14.95 6.79
C GLY A 584 -15.75 -14.84 8.19
N VAL A 585 -16.73 -15.70 8.46
CA VAL A 585 -17.50 -15.70 9.72
C VAL A 585 -16.68 -16.17 10.92
N ASP A 586 -15.68 -17.03 10.70
CA ASP A 586 -14.87 -17.64 11.76
C ASP A 586 -13.55 -16.90 12.03
N HIS A 587 -13.38 -15.67 11.51
CA HIS A 587 -12.15 -14.91 11.71
C HIS A 587 -12.13 -14.16 13.04
N ILE A 588 -10.94 -14.02 13.65
CA ILE A 588 -10.76 -13.36 14.95
C ILE A 588 -11.24 -11.90 14.91
N GLN A 589 -10.99 -11.18 13.81
CA GLN A 589 -11.49 -9.81 13.64
C GLN A 589 -13.02 -9.73 13.51
N THR A 590 -13.66 -10.76 12.96
CA THR A 590 -15.12 -10.88 12.93
C THR A 590 -15.65 -11.09 14.35
N ALA A 591 -14.99 -11.92 15.16
CA ALA A 591 -15.30 -12.08 16.58
C ALA A 591 -15.17 -10.77 17.37
N ALA A 592 -14.13 -9.97 17.11
CA ALA A 592 -13.99 -8.64 17.72
C ALA A 592 -15.17 -7.70 17.38
N SER A 593 -15.76 -7.83 16.18
CA SER A 593 -16.96 -7.07 15.80
C SER A 593 -18.20 -7.53 16.56
N TYR A 594 -18.38 -8.85 16.72
CA TYR A 594 -19.45 -9.42 17.55
C TYR A 594 -19.35 -8.98 19.01
N HIS A 595 -18.15 -9.02 19.58
CA HIS A 595 -17.87 -8.55 20.93
C HIS A 595 -18.23 -7.08 21.12
N ALA A 596 -17.80 -6.21 20.20
CA ALA A 596 -18.14 -4.79 20.24
C ALA A 596 -19.67 -4.55 20.14
N ILE A 597 -20.38 -5.34 19.31
CA ILE A 597 -21.85 -5.30 19.23
C ILE A 597 -22.48 -5.74 20.57
N ALA A 598 -21.96 -6.78 21.21
CA ALA A 598 -22.45 -7.24 22.51
C ALA A 598 -22.31 -6.15 23.59
N ILE A 599 -21.17 -5.45 23.63
CA ILE A 599 -20.96 -4.31 24.52
C ILE A 599 -21.99 -3.20 24.24
N ALA A 600 -22.13 -2.77 22.98
CA ALA A 600 -23.08 -1.72 22.62
C ALA A 600 -24.53 -2.09 22.97
N LEU A 601 -24.93 -3.34 22.78
CA LEU A 601 -26.25 -3.84 23.16
C LEU A 601 -26.45 -3.85 24.68
N SER A 602 -25.40 -4.14 25.46
CA SER A 602 -25.46 -4.11 26.92
C SER A 602 -25.70 -2.69 27.46
N LEU A 603 -25.13 -1.67 26.79
CA LEU A 603 -25.38 -0.26 27.10
C LEU A 603 -26.81 0.19 26.77
N MET A 604 -27.49 -0.54 25.87
CA MET A 604 -28.92 -0.37 25.58
C MET A 604 -29.81 -1.28 26.44
N GLU A 605 -29.24 -1.94 27.46
CA GLU A 605 -29.93 -2.90 28.34
C GLU A 605 -30.56 -4.10 27.60
N ALA A 606 -30.07 -4.41 26.39
CA ALA A 606 -30.47 -5.56 25.58
C ALA A 606 -29.57 -6.78 25.87
N TYR A 607 -29.53 -7.20 27.13
CA TYR A 607 -28.61 -8.24 27.60
C TYR A 607 -28.84 -9.61 26.93
N SER A 608 -30.08 -9.95 26.58
CA SER A 608 -30.38 -11.21 25.86
C SER A 608 -29.70 -11.28 24.50
N LEU A 609 -29.65 -10.18 23.74
CA LEU A 609 -28.95 -10.10 22.46
C LEU A 609 -27.43 -10.04 22.68
N SER A 610 -26.98 -9.35 23.73
CA SER A 610 -25.56 -9.29 24.10
C SER A 610 -24.98 -10.68 24.35
N VAL A 611 -25.70 -11.53 25.09
CA VAL A 611 -25.35 -12.94 25.32
C VAL A 611 -25.24 -13.74 24.01
N GLN A 612 -26.12 -13.49 23.03
CA GLN A 612 -26.06 -14.20 21.74
C GLN A 612 -24.79 -13.87 20.97
N HIS A 613 -24.44 -12.59 20.86
CA HIS A 613 -23.23 -12.14 20.16
C HIS A 613 -21.95 -12.54 20.92
N GLU A 614 -21.96 -12.49 22.25
CA GLU A 614 -20.79 -12.92 23.02
C GLU A 614 -20.58 -14.44 22.96
N LYS A 615 -21.66 -15.23 22.89
CA LYS A 615 -21.57 -16.68 22.58
C LYS A 615 -20.95 -16.95 21.22
N THR A 616 -21.24 -16.12 20.20
CA THR A 616 -20.59 -16.27 18.90
C THR A 616 -19.12 -15.88 18.96
N THR A 617 -18.78 -14.78 19.65
CA THR A 617 -17.39 -14.36 19.91
C THR A 617 -16.59 -15.50 20.56
N LEU A 618 -17.06 -16.01 21.69
CA LEU A 618 -16.38 -17.06 22.45
C LEU A 618 -16.16 -18.31 21.62
N ARG A 619 -17.18 -18.75 20.86
CA ARG A 619 -17.06 -19.93 19.98
C ARG A 619 -15.96 -19.76 18.93
N ILE A 620 -15.89 -18.59 18.30
CA ILE A 620 -14.87 -18.31 17.28
C ILE A 620 -13.48 -18.29 17.92
N LEU A 621 -13.32 -17.59 19.05
CA LEU A 621 -12.02 -17.48 19.74
C LEU A 621 -11.55 -18.83 20.28
N GLN A 622 -12.43 -19.64 20.88
CA GLN A 622 -12.12 -21.01 21.31
C GLN A 622 -11.66 -21.89 20.14
N SER A 623 -12.33 -21.79 18.99
CA SER A 623 -11.98 -22.56 17.79
C SER A 623 -10.62 -22.16 17.20
N LYS A 624 -10.30 -20.86 17.18
CA LYS A 624 -9.09 -20.34 16.52
C LYS A 624 -7.86 -20.25 17.42
N LEU A 625 -8.05 -19.97 18.72
CA LEU A 625 -6.99 -19.63 19.65
C LEU A 625 -6.88 -20.60 20.83
N GLY A 626 -7.92 -21.40 21.08
CA GLY A 626 -8.00 -22.28 22.25
C GLY A 626 -8.48 -21.59 23.51
N SER A 627 -8.66 -22.37 24.59
CA SER A 627 -9.17 -21.92 25.89
C SER A 627 -8.18 -21.09 26.70
N GLU A 628 -6.88 -21.27 26.45
CA GLU A 628 -5.80 -20.63 27.21
C GLU A 628 -5.44 -19.23 26.70
N ASP A 629 -5.95 -18.81 25.54
CA ASP A 629 -5.71 -17.45 25.03
C ASP A 629 -6.47 -16.42 25.87
N LEU A 630 -5.78 -15.34 26.25
CA LEU A 630 -6.33 -14.28 27.09
C LEU A 630 -7.64 -13.71 26.52
N ARG A 631 -7.75 -13.55 25.20
CA ARG A 631 -8.97 -13.01 24.58
C ARG A 631 -10.15 -13.98 24.71
N THR A 632 -9.88 -15.28 24.67
CA THR A 632 -10.91 -16.30 24.89
C THR A 632 -11.41 -16.28 26.32
N GLN A 633 -10.49 -16.12 27.29
CA GLN A 633 -10.83 -16.00 28.71
C GLN A 633 -11.61 -14.71 28.99
N ASP A 634 -11.20 -13.60 28.41
CA ASP A 634 -11.91 -12.32 28.50
C ASP A 634 -13.34 -12.45 27.96
N ALA A 635 -13.52 -13.06 26.79
CA ALA A 635 -14.85 -13.29 26.19
C ALA A 635 -15.73 -14.20 27.06
N ALA A 636 -15.15 -15.19 27.74
CA ALA A 636 -15.88 -16.04 28.68
C ALA A 636 -16.35 -15.24 29.91
N ALA A 637 -15.50 -14.38 30.47
CA ALA A 637 -15.86 -13.51 31.59
C ALA A 637 -16.96 -12.50 31.21
N TRP A 638 -16.88 -11.91 30.02
CA TRP A 638 -17.93 -11.05 29.47
C TRP A 638 -19.25 -11.80 29.29
N LEU A 639 -19.20 -13.04 28.83
CA LEU A 639 -20.39 -13.87 28.67
C LEU A 639 -21.08 -14.13 30.02
N GLU A 640 -20.32 -14.50 31.05
CA GLU A 640 -20.85 -14.69 32.41
C GLU A 640 -21.49 -13.40 32.95
N TYR A 641 -20.84 -12.25 32.73
CA TYR A 641 -21.37 -10.94 33.10
C TYR A 641 -22.72 -10.65 32.41
N PHE A 642 -22.79 -10.84 31.09
CA PHE A 642 -24.03 -10.61 30.34
C PHE A 642 -25.15 -11.58 30.73
N GLU A 643 -24.82 -12.85 31.02
CA GLU A 643 -25.81 -13.83 31.48
C GLU A 643 -26.36 -13.48 32.87
N SER A 644 -25.51 -13.05 33.80
CA SER A 644 -25.95 -12.55 35.12
C SER A 644 -26.90 -11.37 34.98
N LYS A 645 -26.55 -10.38 34.14
CA LYS A 645 -27.38 -9.19 33.91
C LYS A 645 -28.70 -9.50 33.22
N ALA A 646 -28.71 -10.44 32.27
CA ALA A 646 -29.93 -10.90 31.63
C ALA A 646 -30.88 -11.58 32.64
N LEU A 647 -30.34 -12.35 33.58
CA LEU A 647 -31.12 -13.03 34.62
C LEU A 647 -31.69 -12.02 35.63
N GLU A 648 -30.89 -11.07 36.10
CA GLU A 648 -31.36 -9.95 36.95
C GLU A 648 -32.53 -9.20 36.29
N GLN A 649 -32.42 -8.90 35.00
CA GLN A 649 -33.47 -8.21 34.24
C GLN A 649 -34.75 -9.07 34.11
N GLN A 650 -34.62 -10.38 33.95
CA GLN A 650 -35.75 -11.32 33.89
C GLN A 650 -36.46 -11.42 35.25
N GLU A 651 -35.71 -11.48 36.34
CA GLU A 651 -36.25 -11.51 37.71
C GLU A 651 -36.94 -10.20 38.08
N ALA A 652 -36.35 -9.06 37.73
CA ALA A 652 -36.95 -7.74 37.92
C ALA A 652 -38.28 -7.64 37.17
N ALA A 653 -38.32 -8.06 35.89
CA ALA A 653 -39.55 -8.11 35.11
C ALA A 653 -40.62 -9.04 35.73
N ARG A 654 -40.21 -10.15 36.36
CA ARG A 654 -41.11 -11.05 37.11
C ARG A 654 -41.67 -10.40 38.38
N ASN A 655 -40.88 -9.52 39.00
CA ASN A 655 -41.24 -8.76 40.21
C ASN A 655 -42.02 -7.46 39.91
N GLY A 656 -42.42 -7.24 38.65
CA GLY A 656 -43.31 -6.14 38.27
C GLY A 656 -42.61 -4.83 37.89
N THR A 657 -41.27 -4.81 37.76
CA THR A 657 -40.59 -3.62 37.21
C THR A 657 -40.76 -3.59 35.69
N PRO A 658 -41.14 -2.44 35.09
CA PRO A 658 -41.30 -2.34 33.64
C PRO A 658 -39.98 -2.63 32.92
N LYS A 659 -40.05 -3.40 31.82
CA LYS A 659 -38.88 -3.65 30.97
C LYS A 659 -38.42 -2.35 30.31
N PRO A 660 -37.11 -2.07 30.27
CA PRO A 660 -36.59 -0.97 29.46
C PRO A 660 -36.92 -1.22 27.98
N ASP A 661 -37.20 -0.13 27.25
CA ASP A 661 -37.61 -0.20 25.85
C ASP A 661 -36.42 -0.53 24.93
N ALA A 662 -36.09 -1.82 24.82
CA ALA A 662 -35.06 -2.34 23.93
C ALA A 662 -35.51 -2.42 22.45
N SER A 663 -36.64 -1.81 22.07
CA SER A 663 -37.15 -1.87 20.69
C SER A 663 -36.23 -1.20 19.67
N ILE A 664 -35.42 -0.23 20.10
CA ILE A 664 -34.43 0.43 19.25
C ILE A 664 -33.25 -0.52 18.95
N ALA A 665 -32.81 -1.30 19.95
CA ALA A 665 -31.76 -2.30 19.79
C ALA A 665 -32.20 -3.44 18.85
N SER A 666 -33.45 -3.89 18.96
CA SER A 666 -33.99 -4.95 18.10
C SER A 666 -34.26 -4.50 16.66
N ARG A 667 -34.63 -3.24 16.44
CA ARG A 667 -34.78 -2.66 15.08
C ARG A 667 -33.44 -2.47 14.37
N GLY A 668 -32.38 -2.14 15.10
CA GLY A 668 -31.02 -2.06 14.56
C GLY A 668 -30.42 -3.43 14.18
N HIS A 669 -30.91 -4.51 14.81
CA HIS A 669 -30.45 -5.88 14.60
C HIS A 669 -31.07 -6.60 13.38
N LEU A 670 -32.18 -6.08 12.84
CA LEU A 670 -32.99 -6.71 11.77
C LEU A 670 -32.80 -6.10 10.37
N ARG A 671 -31.84 -5.17 10.18
CA ARG A 671 -31.59 -4.52 8.88
C ARG A 671 -30.22 -4.80 8.30
#